data_AF-A0A551X2J8-F1
#
_entry.id   AF-A0A551X2J8-F1
#
_cell.length_a   1.000
_cell.length_b   1.000
_cell.length_c   1.000
_cell.angle_alpha   90.00
_cell.angle_beta   90.00
_cell.angle_gamma   90.00
#
_symmetry.space_group_name_H-M   'P 1'
#
loop_
_entity.id
_entity.type
_entity.pdbx_description
1 polymer ?
#
loop_
_entity_poly.entity_id
_entity_poly.type
_entity_poly.pdbx_seq_one_letter_code
_entity_poly.pdbx_strand_id
1 'polypeptide(L)'
;MSLIQEGIKKGLIKLDDEQKYITYINQNKKRNYSNPEEQVQAETFLKLVLTYGYAQKRIRLFVPVVMGSSTKEADIIVYNDDGHKSPHIVVECKKQEVSELEFTQAVEQGFSYAVAEGAKYVWITSGIKDEYYQVPTEKPKERITITDIPQSGVETLARFKYAKGGGISNGQKLFELTVVTEDELTRRFKQAHQSLWGGGELNPSEAFDELDKLIFCKIWDEKKARKVGEPYDFQIFSVAPKANEKEEERKQRENKQLSERIKALYEEGRRADAEVFKDDIRLSPEKLRTVVGYLESINLGETDLDSKGRAFETFMGSFFRGDFGQYFTPRPIVKFIVDVLPIQHNSLVLDTSCGSGGFLLHALEKVRREADEYYPNYQTDPKEYNKHYQHWHNFAQSNLFGIEINEQIARVAKMNMIIHDDGHTNVIAADGLRDSEDLIKRTENKGFTYNRFDFVITNPPFGSVIKQTEQAYISQYSFAMKAVDWLNPKSRTTERDSQSTEVLFLEQCHRFLKEGGYLAMVVPDGILTNSSLQYVREGIEEKYRIVAVVSMPQTAFSATGAGVKSSVLFLKKHSQAVTESIQQAKLALQDQIKQGNDYLKLLDKIENNKKRHLKELRGFDNAQNLSGKALTDSELYKEWKKSVTAEYNDQIEALKESLSDKYGEEKQKVIEDYPIFMAIAEDIGYDATGKSTNNNELDFIGRELARFIESIESGKDGFFLGLDVDKTRTFLVNCIDLNERLDPLYYKSIKGELIANKTKYDVKKLADVAFLSRGRFSFRPRNDPRFYNGQYPFIQTGDVVTASETHGDIQYNQTLNEEGLKVSKLFQPNIILITIAANIGDTAILRYSACFPDSVVAIKPKNNNLSVDYLNYYLKYVKSYLVDLAPQSAQKNINLQQLSPTPVVIPPKEIQDKIVVKMDDAYAAKKQKELEAQRLLDSIDDYLLGELGIELPEPEENTIKNRIFIRNLSEVSGDRFDPYYYKNIFELLKQSVLNGKYPINRLRDLSSDIQNGVEIRNYSNRGFRYLRVTDLGKYDINNNSPRYVDVTEIPSRIILNERCLLVSRSGSLGLISRVEPEIQNAILSSHIFKVELDINIIVPEYAEAFLRSKVGQLEIFRENNGGVIPEINQIALGKILIPFPPLEKQIEISEHITAIRNQAKQLQQQAKDDLEKAKQEVEAMILGDD
;
A
#
# COMPACT_ATOMS: atom_id res chain seq x y z
N MET A 1 23.08 11.86 34.25
CA MET A 1 23.51 13.25 33.95
C MET A 1 24.65 13.13 32.96
N SER A 2 24.57 13.79 31.80
CA SER A 2 25.56 13.57 30.73
C SER A 2 26.90 14.27 31.03
N LEU A 3 27.98 13.81 30.38
CA LEU A 3 29.30 14.44 30.51
C LEU A 3 29.25 15.93 30.15
N ILE A 4 28.52 16.30 29.09
CA ILE A 4 28.29 17.70 28.69
C ILE A 4 27.64 18.51 29.83
N GLN A 5 26.58 17.99 30.46
CA GLN A 5 25.92 18.66 31.60
C GLN A 5 26.88 18.84 32.79
N GLU A 6 27.68 17.82 33.11
CA GLU A 6 28.66 17.91 34.20
C GLU A 6 29.81 18.87 33.85
N GLY A 7 30.27 18.88 32.59
CA GLY A 7 31.29 19.79 32.06
C GLY A 7 30.87 21.25 32.12
N ILE A 8 29.60 21.55 31.83
CA ILE A 8 29.00 22.88 32.02
C ILE A 8 28.95 23.22 33.51
N LYS A 9 28.42 22.31 34.36
CA LYS A 9 28.31 22.51 35.81
C LYS A 9 29.66 22.73 36.51
N LYS A 10 30.74 22.10 36.02
CA LYS A 10 32.11 22.24 36.52
C LYS A 10 32.91 23.38 35.86
N GLY A 11 32.31 24.16 34.95
CA GLY A 11 32.99 25.28 34.29
C GLY A 11 34.13 24.86 33.35
N LEU A 12 34.08 23.63 32.81
CA LEU A 12 35.05 23.13 31.83
C LEU A 12 34.72 23.62 30.42
N ILE A 13 33.43 23.68 30.09
CA ILE A 13 32.86 24.11 28.80
C ILE A 13 31.65 25.03 29.02
N LYS A 14 31.31 25.83 28.01
CA LYS A 14 30.04 26.56 27.91
C LYS A 14 29.46 26.39 26.50
N LEU A 15 28.16 26.13 26.38
CA LEU A 15 27.40 26.31 25.15
C LEU A 15 26.81 27.73 25.09
N ASP A 16 26.58 28.27 23.89
CA ASP A 16 25.72 29.45 23.73
C ASP A 16 24.23 29.09 23.69
N ASP A 17 23.36 30.11 23.71
CA ASP A 17 21.93 29.94 23.99
C ASP A 17 21.18 29.19 22.88
N GLU A 18 21.72 29.18 21.65
CA GLU A 18 21.27 28.35 20.51
C GLU A 18 21.84 26.91 20.55
N GLN A 19 22.70 26.57 21.52
CA GLN A 19 23.53 25.35 21.58
C GLN A 19 24.39 25.09 20.32
N LYS A 20 24.63 26.13 19.53
CA LYS A 20 25.24 26.06 18.20
C LYS A 20 26.75 26.07 18.27
N TYR A 21 27.33 26.67 19.31
CA TYR A 21 28.76 26.69 19.53
C TYR A 21 29.15 26.32 20.96
N ILE A 22 30.23 25.56 21.06
CA ILE A 22 30.89 25.24 22.32
C ILE A 22 32.11 26.15 22.55
N THR A 23 32.33 26.53 23.80
CA THR A 23 33.49 27.32 24.25
C THR A 23 34.22 26.58 25.36
N TYR A 24 35.48 26.24 25.13
CA TYR A 24 36.34 25.54 26.09
C TYR A 24 36.99 26.56 27.04
N ILE A 25 36.47 26.69 28.25
CA ILE A 25 36.63 27.89 29.09
C ILE A 25 38.11 28.19 29.41
N ASN A 26 38.88 27.20 29.87
CA ASN A 26 40.30 27.37 30.24
C ASN A 26 41.24 27.74 29.07
N GLN A 27 40.80 27.59 27.81
CA GLN A 27 41.57 27.94 26.61
C GLN A 27 40.93 29.06 25.77
N ASN A 28 39.73 29.52 26.14
CA ASN A 28 38.89 30.46 25.40
C ASN A 28 38.74 30.15 23.90
N LYS A 29 38.77 28.87 23.52
CA LYS A 29 38.54 28.43 22.13
C LYS A 29 37.04 28.18 21.91
N LYS A 30 36.46 28.81 20.88
CA LYS A 30 35.05 28.63 20.45
C LYS A 30 34.99 27.83 19.15
N ARG A 31 34.08 26.85 19.06
CA ARG A 31 33.90 25.93 17.92
C ARG A 31 32.42 25.66 17.63
N ASN A 32 32.12 25.19 16.42
CA ASN A 32 30.75 24.90 15.96
C ASN A 32 30.28 23.52 16.46
N TYR A 33 29.42 23.51 17.48
CA TYR A 33 28.89 22.30 18.11
C TYR A 33 27.81 21.60 17.28
N SER A 34 27.31 22.23 16.21
CA SER A 34 26.48 21.57 15.19
C SER A 34 27.28 20.64 14.26
N ASN A 35 28.61 20.55 14.39
CA ASN A 35 29.43 19.52 13.75
C ASN A 35 29.46 18.24 14.60
N PRO A 36 29.01 17.07 14.11
CA PRO A 36 29.05 15.81 14.87
C PRO A 36 30.46 15.40 15.34
N GLU A 37 31.52 15.80 14.63
CA GLU A 37 32.90 15.53 15.05
C GLU A 37 33.32 16.38 16.26
N GLU A 38 32.86 17.64 16.33
CA GLU A 38 33.09 18.52 17.49
C GLU A 38 32.35 18.02 18.74
N GLN A 39 31.21 17.36 18.58
CA GLN A 39 30.47 16.75 19.70
C GLN A 39 31.30 15.61 20.32
N VAL A 40 31.90 14.76 19.49
CA VAL A 40 32.82 13.70 19.94
C VAL A 40 34.07 14.28 20.59
N GLN A 41 34.66 15.34 20.02
CA GLN A 41 35.81 16.05 20.60
C GLN A 41 35.48 16.64 21.99
N ALA A 42 34.31 17.26 22.13
CA ALA A 42 33.84 17.84 23.38
C ALA A 42 33.64 16.79 24.48
N GLU A 43 32.97 15.68 24.17
CA GLU A 43 32.82 14.58 25.13
C GLU A 43 34.15 13.93 25.47
N THR A 44 35.06 13.78 24.51
CA THR A 44 36.37 13.15 24.71
C THR A 44 37.29 14.01 25.57
N PHE A 45 37.28 15.33 25.38
CA PHE A 45 37.90 16.28 26.30
C PHE A 45 37.37 16.13 27.73
N LEU A 46 36.05 15.96 27.90
CA LEU A 46 35.43 15.78 29.21
C LEU A 46 35.73 14.41 29.82
N LYS A 47 35.79 13.32 29.03
CA LYS A 47 36.28 12.01 29.47
C LYS A 47 37.71 12.15 30.05
N LEU A 48 38.63 12.82 29.35
CA LEU A 48 40.01 13.02 29.83
C LEU A 48 40.09 13.71 31.19
N VAL A 49 39.29 14.76 31.42
CA VAL A 49 39.30 15.53 32.68
C VAL A 49 38.54 14.82 33.80
N LEU A 50 37.31 14.37 33.52
CA LEU A 50 36.37 13.88 34.54
C LEU A 50 36.55 12.39 34.85
N THR A 51 36.98 11.60 33.87
CA THR A 51 37.06 10.13 33.95
C THR A 51 38.49 9.63 34.09
N TYR A 52 39.42 10.13 33.25
CA TYR A 52 40.84 9.77 33.32
C TYR A 52 41.66 10.66 34.29
N GLY A 53 41.03 11.70 34.86
CA GLY A 53 41.60 12.52 35.93
C GLY A 53 42.71 13.50 35.50
N TYR A 54 42.90 13.73 34.20
CA TYR A 54 43.92 14.66 33.72
C TYR A 54 43.54 16.12 34.02
N ALA A 55 44.43 16.85 34.69
CA ALA A 55 44.21 18.24 35.02
C ALA A 55 44.04 19.10 33.74
N GLN A 56 42.94 19.86 33.65
CA GLN A 56 42.58 20.68 32.48
C GLN A 56 43.70 21.60 31.95
N LYS A 57 44.59 22.05 32.85
CA LYS A 57 45.80 22.85 32.53
C LYS A 57 46.92 22.09 31.80
N ARG A 58 46.79 20.77 31.60
CA ARG A 58 47.71 19.90 30.86
C ARG A 58 47.09 19.33 29.58
N ILE A 59 45.92 19.84 29.18
CA ILE A 59 45.23 19.40 27.97
C ILE A 59 45.14 20.60 27.03
N ARG A 60 45.68 20.45 25.82
CA ARG A 60 45.46 21.40 24.72
C ARG A 60 44.50 20.80 23.72
N LEU A 61 43.64 21.67 23.21
CA LEU A 61 42.70 21.37 22.15
C LEU A 61 43.18 22.08 20.90
N PHE A 62 43.09 21.42 19.75
CA PHE A 62 43.39 21.99 18.44
C PHE A 62 44.83 22.52 18.37
N VAL A 63 45.78 21.59 18.30
CA VAL A 63 47.23 21.86 18.34
C VAL A 63 47.82 21.74 16.93
N PRO A 64 48.52 22.75 16.40
CA PRO A 64 49.20 22.65 15.12
C PRO A 64 50.46 21.77 15.22
N VAL A 65 50.46 20.65 14.50
CA VAL A 65 51.56 19.67 14.41
C VAL A 65 52.23 19.78 13.04
N VAL A 66 53.57 19.89 13.03
CA VAL A 66 54.35 20.06 11.78
C VAL A 66 54.74 18.70 11.20
N MET A 67 54.10 18.36 10.09
CA MET A 67 54.31 17.12 9.34
C MET A 67 55.07 17.40 8.05
N GLY A 68 56.40 17.41 8.15
CA GLY A 68 57.31 17.71 7.03
C GLY A 68 57.18 19.18 6.58
N SER A 69 56.74 19.39 5.34
CA SER A 69 56.44 20.73 4.81
C SER A 69 55.01 21.21 5.07
N SER A 70 54.16 20.37 5.66
CA SER A 70 52.76 20.69 5.97
C SER A 70 52.57 20.89 7.47
N THR A 71 51.63 21.76 7.86
CA THR A 71 51.11 21.81 9.25
C THR A 71 49.68 21.31 9.22
N LYS A 72 49.35 20.37 10.12
CA LYS A 72 47.98 19.91 10.35
C LYS A 72 47.56 20.23 11.79
N GLU A 73 46.29 20.11 12.10
CA GLU A 73 45.76 20.30 13.46
C GLU A 73 45.43 18.93 14.08
N ALA A 74 45.89 18.69 15.31
CA ALA A 74 45.52 17.54 16.13
C ALA A 74 44.46 17.96 17.16
N ASP A 75 43.42 17.14 17.34
CA ASP A 75 42.23 17.52 18.11
C ASP A 75 42.53 17.75 19.60
N ILE A 76 43.22 16.80 20.24
CA ILE A 76 43.57 16.92 21.66
C ILE A 76 45.00 16.40 21.89
N ILE A 77 45.80 17.13 22.67
CA ILE A 77 47.07 16.64 23.21
C ILE A 77 47.08 16.80 24.74
N VAL A 78 47.36 15.70 25.45
CA VAL A 78 47.55 15.65 26.89
C VAL A 78 49.04 15.63 27.20
N TYR A 79 49.48 16.38 28.20
CA TYR A 79 50.89 16.56 28.58
C TYR A 79 51.15 16.05 29.99
N ASN A 80 52.39 15.63 30.27
CA ASN A 80 52.82 15.27 31.63
C ASN A 80 53.03 16.50 32.52
N ASP A 81 53.36 17.65 31.93
CA ASP A 81 53.75 18.88 32.64
C ASP A 81 52.82 20.06 32.33
N ASP A 82 52.68 20.97 33.30
CA ASP A 82 51.92 22.20 33.16
C ASP A 82 52.54 23.17 32.13
N GLY A 83 53.83 22.99 31.80
CA GLY A 83 54.57 23.77 30.82
C GLY A 83 54.35 23.34 29.37
N HIS A 84 53.60 22.25 29.14
CA HIS A 84 53.29 21.69 27.81
C HIS A 84 54.53 21.28 27.00
N LYS A 85 55.57 20.75 27.66
CA LYS A 85 56.84 20.34 27.04
C LYS A 85 57.00 18.84 26.85
N SER A 86 56.18 18.03 27.52
CA SER A 86 56.19 16.57 27.41
C SER A 86 54.79 16.06 27.00
N PRO A 87 54.49 15.99 25.70
CA PRO A 87 53.33 15.28 25.18
C PRO A 87 53.26 13.85 25.72
N HIS A 88 52.07 13.39 26.07
CA HIS A 88 51.81 12.10 26.69
C HIS A 88 50.81 11.29 25.87
N ILE A 89 49.68 11.90 25.52
CA ILE A 89 48.61 11.29 24.70
C ILE A 89 48.26 12.26 23.56
N VAL A 90 48.18 11.76 22.33
CA VAL A 90 47.47 12.44 21.22
C VAL A 90 46.11 11.78 21.05
N VAL A 91 45.07 12.58 20.81
CA VAL A 91 43.73 12.11 20.48
C VAL A 91 43.30 12.67 19.13
N GLU A 92 42.74 11.81 18.30
CA GLU A 92 42.10 12.14 17.02
C GLU A 92 40.65 11.64 17.09
N CYS A 93 39.68 12.54 16.90
CA CYS A 93 38.26 12.22 16.98
C CYS A 93 37.65 12.19 15.58
N LYS A 94 36.58 11.43 15.37
CA LYS A 94 35.77 11.46 14.14
C LYS A 94 34.28 11.52 14.49
N LYS A 95 33.43 11.95 13.54
CA LYS A 95 31.95 11.79 13.62
C LYS A 95 31.55 10.35 14.03
N GLN A 96 30.41 10.21 14.71
CA GLN A 96 29.89 8.89 15.16
C GLN A 96 29.69 7.89 14.00
N GLU A 97 29.11 8.35 12.89
CA GLU A 97 28.84 7.57 11.68
C GLU A 97 30.00 7.75 10.67
N VAL A 98 31.13 7.10 10.99
CA VAL A 98 32.39 7.12 10.21
C VAL A 98 32.71 5.72 9.69
N SER A 99 33.08 5.62 8.41
CA SER A 99 33.43 4.33 7.80
C SER A 99 34.76 3.78 8.36
N GLU A 100 34.92 2.46 8.36
CA GLU A 100 36.17 1.81 8.78
C GLU A 100 37.40 2.29 7.99
N LEU A 101 37.24 2.70 6.74
CA LEU A 101 38.33 3.28 5.94
C LEU A 101 38.73 4.68 6.45
N GLU A 102 37.76 5.56 6.70
CA GLU A 102 38.00 6.88 7.30
C GLU A 102 38.58 6.74 8.73
N PHE A 103 38.11 5.76 9.51
CA PHE A 103 38.61 5.47 10.86
C PHE A 103 40.07 4.94 10.81
N THR A 104 40.39 4.03 9.89
CA THR A 104 41.76 3.55 9.67
C THR A 104 42.71 4.67 9.27
N GLN A 105 42.25 5.61 8.42
CA GLN A 105 43.02 6.82 8.08
C GLN A 105 43.24 7.72 9.30
N ALA A 106 42.26 7.83 10.21
CA ALA A 106 42.43 8.54 11.48
C ALA A 106 43.48 7.86 12.38
N VAL A 107 43.56 6.52 12.41
CA VAL A 107 44.64 5.79 13.12
C VAL A 107 46.03 6.14 12.59
N GLU A 108 46.20 6.22 11.26
CA GLU A 108 47.47 6.62 10.64
C GLU A 108 47.82 8.08 10.93
N GLN A 109 46.82 8.97 10.90
CA GLN A 109 46.96 10.38 11.24
C GLN A 109 47.39 10.59 12.71
N GLY A 110 46.63 10.05 13.68
CA GLY A 110 46.92 10.22 15.10
C GLY A 110 48.27 9.62 15.52
N PHE A 111 48.66 8.47 14.94
CA PHE A 111 49.98 7.90 15.17
C PHE A 111 51.10 8.77 14.59
N SER A 112 50.91 9.34 13.39
CA SER A 112 51.88 10.24 12.77
C SER A 112 52.13 11.50 13.61
N TYR A 113 51.07 12.07 14.20
CA TYR A 113 51.17 13.19 15.13
C TYR A 113 51.91 12.83 16.42
N ALA A 114 51.59 11.68 17.04
CA ALA A 114 52.30 11.23 18.25
C ALA A 114 53.79 10.91 17.97
N VAL A 115 54.12 10.41 16.78
CA VAL A 115 55.51 10.20 16.36
C VAL A 115 56.27 11.53 16.22
N ALA A 116 55.63 12.58 15.71
CA ALA A 116 56.21 13.92 15.51
C ALA A 116 56.35 14.71 16.82
N GLU A 117 55.29 14.80 17.63
CA GLU A 117 55.28 15.49 18.92
C GLU A 117 56.02 14.71 20.02
N GLY A 118 56.28 13.42 19.82
CA GLY A 118 56.96 12.56 20.79
C GLY A 118 56.06 12.03 21.91
N ALA A 119 54.74 12.02 21.72
CA ALA A 119 53.78 11.45 22.67
C ALA A 119 53.93 9.93 22.78
N LYS A 120 53.65 9.40 23.98
CA LYS A 120 53.76 7.96 24.30
C LYS A 120 52.52 7.16 23.89
N TYR A 121 51.35 7.79 23.82
CA TYR A 121 50.07 7.13 23.56
C TYR A 121 49.23 7.84 22.49
N VAL A 122 48.35 7.08 21.85
CA VAL A 122 47.36 7.54 20.87
C VAL A 122 45.99 6.99 21.25
N TRP A 123 44.95 7.82 21.16
CA TRP A 123 43.55 7.41 21.22
C TRP A 123 42.84 7.89 19.95
N ILE A 124 42.17 6.97 19.25
CA ILE A 124 41.32 7.26 18.10
C ILE A 124 39.89 6.96 18.51
N THR A 125 38.95 7.88 18.28
CA THR A 125 37.56 7.68 18.73
C THR A 125 36.51 8.26 17.79
N SER A 126 35.40 7.54 17.62
CA SER A 126 34.15 8.09 17.05
C SER A 126 33.09 8.37 18.13
N GLY A 127 33.44 8.27 19.42
CA GLY A 127 32.49 8.19 20.53
C GLY A 127 31.77 6.84 20.62
N ILE A 128 31.50 6.20 19.47
CA ILE A 128 30.93 4.85 19.38
C ILE A 128 32.02 3.78 19.49
N LYS A 129 33.09 3.89 18.68
CA LYS A 129 34.25 2.99 18.62
C LYS A 129 35.48 3.71 19.16
N ASP A 130 36.29 3.02 19.96
CA ASP A 130 37.57 3.49 20.50
C ASP A 130 38.71 2.55 20.05
N GLU A 131 39.86 3.08 19.63
CA GLU A 131 41.10 2.32 19.45
C GLU A 131 42.29 3.03 20.13
N TYR A 132 43.19 2.24 20.72
CA TYR A 132 44.27 2.73 21.57
C TYR A 132 45.63 2.14 21.18
N TYR A 133 46.65 2.99 21.16
CA TYR A 133 48.02 2.58 20.83
C TYR A 133 49.08 3.20 21.75
N GLN A 134 50.17 2.48 21.94
CA GLN A 134 51.42 2.98 22.53
C GLN A 134 52.48 3.14 21.42
N VAL A 135 53.24 4.24 21.52
CA VAL A 135 54.37 4.56 20.65
C VAL A 135 55.68 4.15 21.35
N PRO A 136 56.53 3.31 20.74
CA PRO A 136 57.85 2.99 21.28
C PRO A 136 58.79 4.19 21.36
N THR A 137 59.67 4.20 22.36
CA THR A 137 60.76 5.18 22.48
C THR A 137 61.88 4.90 21.48
N GLU A 138 62.14 3.61 21.21
CA GLU A 138 63.19 3.14 20.32
C GLU A 138 62.69 2.99 18.87
N LYS A 139 63.62 2.71 17.93
CA LYS A 139 63.30 2.48 16.51
C LYS A 139 63.39 0.99 16.18
N PRO A 140 62.47 0.43 15.35
CA PRO A 140 61.35 1.10 14.68
C PRO A 140 60.22 1.51 15.64
N LYS A 141 59.60 2.67 15.38
CA LYS A 141 58.38 3.10 16.08
C LYS A 141 57.18 2.39 15.45
N GLU A 142 56.86 1.19 15.95
CA GLU A 142 55.68 0.41 15.53
C GLU A 142 54.42 0.78 16.33
N ARG A 143 53.23 0.41 15.85
CA ARG A 143 51.93 0.70 16.50
C ARG A 143 51.55 -0.40 17.50
N ILE A 144 51.97 -0.28 18.77
CA ILE A 144 51.64 -1.27 19.79
C ILE A 144 50.19 -1.08 20.26
N THR A 145 49.33 -2.06 20.03
CA THR A 145 47.90 -2.03 20.39
C THR A 145 47.71 -2.23 21.89
N ILE A 146 46.90 -1.38 22.54
CA ILE A 146 46.63 -1.45 24.00
C ILE A 146 45.12 -1.45 24.28
N THR A 147 44.74 -1.74 25.53
CA THR A 147 43.34 -1.87 25.99
C THR A 147 42.63 -0.56 26.31
N ASP A 148 43.41 0.44 26.70
CA ASP A 148 42.93 1.76 27.14
C ASP A 148 44.12 2.74 27.15
N ILE A 149 43.88 4.04 27.24
CA ILE A 149 44.92 5.00 27.67
C ILE A 149 45.15 4.90 29.18
N PRO A 150 46.35 5.26 29.69
CA PRO A 150 46.54 5.41 31.13
C PRO A 150 45.60 6.48 31.69
N GLN A 151 45.23 6.29 32.95
CA GLN A 151 44.61 7.33 33.78
C GLN A 151 45.72 8.11 34.49
N SER A 152 45.46 9.34 34.92
CA SER A 152 46.49 10.21 35.52
C SER A 152 47.11 9.59 36.79
N GLY A 153 48.35 9.10 36.67
CA GLY A 153 49.09 8.41 37.75
C GLY A 153 49.19 6.89 37.58
N VAL A 154 48.66 6.31 36.50
CA VAL A 154 48.74 4.87 36.19
C VAL A 154 49.92 4.60 35.26
N GLU A 155 50.86 3.76 35.69
CA GLU A 155 52.03 3.38 34.89
C GLU A 155 51.86 2.03 34.16
N THR A 156 51.08 1.11 34.74
CA THR A 156 50.82 -0.24 34.19
C THR A 156 49.34 -0.43 33.91
N LEU A 157 49.00 -0.71 32.65
CA LEU A 157 47.60 -0.90 32.22
C LEU A 157 47.03 -2.25 32.68
N ALA A 158 45.71 -2.32 32.78
CA ALA A 158 44.95 -3.54 32.98
C ALA A 158 44.82 -4.36 31.68
N ARG A 159 44.69 -5.69 31.81
CA ARG A 159 44.57 -6.63 30.68
C ARG A 159 43.22 -6.49 29.91
N PHE A 160 42.24 -5.84 30.51
CA PHE A 160 40.89 -5.65 30.01
C PHE A 160 40.35 -4.31 30.55
N LYS A 161 39.31 -3.76 29.93
CA LYS A 161 38.78 -2.42 30.22
C LYS A 161 37.47 -2.46 31.02
N TYR A 162 36.61 -3.44 30.75
CA TYR A 162 35.28 -3.58 31.34
C TYR A 162 35.20 -4.75 32.33
N ALA A 163 34.53 -4.54 33.47
CA ALA A 163 34.34 -5.53 34.52
C ALA A 163 33.09 -5.20 35.34
N LYS A 164 32.43 -6.21 35.93
CA LYS A 164 31.16 -5.98 36.65
C LYS A 164 31.40 -5.03 37.83
N GLY A 165 30.56 -4.00 37.97
CA GLY A 165 30.72 -2.92 38.96
C GLY A 165 31.98 -2.07 38.78
N GLY A 166 32.69 -2.18 37.65
CA GLY A 166 34.03 -1.64 37.47
C GLY A 166 35.04 -2.33 38.39
N GLY A 167 35.95 -1.56 38.99
CA GLY A 167 36.96 -2.06 39.92
C GLY A 167 38.29 -1.31 39.82
N ILE A 168 39.36 -1.89 40.35
CA ILE A 168 40.74 -1.39 40.17
C ILE A 168 41.66 -2.59 39.87
N SER A 169 42.50 -2.47 38.85
CA SER A 169 43.51 -3.46 38.47
C SER A 169 44.80 -2.74 38.04
N ASN A 170 45.96 -3.15 38.57
CA ASN A 170 47.25 -2.48 38.39
C ASN A 170 47.26 -0.96 38.74
N GLY A 171 46.30 -0.50 39.55
CA GLY A 171 46.08 0.92 39.86
C GLY A 171 45.16 1.65 38.87
N GLN A 172 44.86 1.07 37.71
CA GLN A 172 43.87 1.57 36.76
C GLN A 172 42.44 1.26 37.25
N LYS A 173 41.54 2.24 37.20
CA LYS A 173 40.11 2.03 37.42
C LYS A 173 39.51 1.32 36.21
N LEU A 174 38.78 0.23 36.45
CA LEU A 174 38.01 -0.51 35.45
C LEU A 174 36.60 0.10 35.29
N PHE A 175 36.00 -0.10 34.11
CA PHE A 175 34.69 0.43 33.77
C PHE A 175 33.59 -0.63 33.87
N GLU A 176 32.38 -0.21 34.23
CA GLU A 176 31.16 -1.03 34.06
C GLU A 176 30.60 -0.81 32.64
N LEU A 177 29.82 -1.76 32.14
CA LEU A 177 29.12 -1.61 30.85
C LEU A 177 28.09 -0.46 30.90
N THR A 178 27.97 0.28 29.81
CA THR A 178 27.16 1.52 29.75
C THR A 178 25.77 1.28 29.16
N VAL A 179 24.73 1.71 29.87
CA VAL A 179 23.36 1.79 29.32
C VAL A 179 23.27 2.92 28.30
N VAL A 180 22.70 2.65 27.13
CA VAL A 180 22.66 3.55 25.97
C VAL A 180 21.23 3.88 25.53
N THR A 181 21.06 4.88 24.68
CA THR A 181 19.76 5.22 24.08
C THR A 181 19.46 4.35 22.86
N GLU A 182 18.18 4.24 22.51
CA GLU A 182 17.67 3.59 21.29
C GLU A 182 18.38 4.08 20.00
N ASP A 183 18.59 5.40 19.86
CA ASP A 183 19.34 6.01 18.75
C ASP A 183 20.79 5.51 18.69
N GLU A 184 21.50 5.51 19.82
CA GLU A 184 22.91 5.09 19.87
C GLU A 184 23.04 3.59 19.60
N LEU A 185 22.12 2.79 20.13
CA LEU A 185 22.07 1.34 19.90
C LEU A 185 21.77 1.02 18.42
N THR A 186 20.82 1.74 17.82
CA THR A 186 20.51 1.65 16.38
C THR A 186 21.74 2.02 15.53
N ARG A 187 22.50 3.06 15.91
CA ARG A 187 23.77 3.41 15.25
C ARG A 187 24.81 2.30 15.40
N ARG A 188 24.96 1.73 16.61
CA ARG A 188 25.91 0.63 16.88
C ARG A 188 25.63 -0.61 16.05
N PHE A 189 24.37 -1.06 15.97
CA PHE A 189 23.99 -2.20 15.10
C PHE A 189 24.25 -1.91 13.61
N LYS A 190 23.88 -0.72 13.12
CA LYS A 190 24.13 -0.32 11.72
C LYS A 190 25.61 -0.23 11.37
N GLN A 191 26.44 0.37 12.23
CA GLN A 191 27.88 0.45 12.00
C GLN A 191 28.55 -0.92 12.08
N ALA A 192 28.15 -1.79 13.03
CA ALA A 192 28.64 -3.16 13.11
C ALA A 192 28.31 -3.97 11.85
N HIS A 193 27.06 -3.92 11.36
CA HIS A 193 26.63 -4.58 10.11
C HIS A 193 27.41 -4.04 8.90
N GLN A 194 27.52 -2.71 8.78
CA GLN A 194 28.26 -2.06 7.71
C GLN A 194 29.75 -2.42 7.72
N SER A 195 30.36 -2.67 8.89
CA SER A 195 31.75 -3.13 9.02
C SER A 195 31.97 -4.57 8.52
N LEU A 196 30.94 -5.43 8.57
CA LEU A 196 30.98 -6.79 8.04
C LEU A 196 30.76 -6.83 6.51
N TRP A 197 29.83 -6.01 6.03
CA TRP A 197 29.47 -5.89 4.60
C TRP A 197 30.50 -5.10 3.77
N GLY A 198 31.22 -4.15 4.40
CA GLY A 198 32.02 -3.12 3.74
C GLY A 198 32.87 -3.59 2.56
N GLY A 199 32.48 -3.18 1.35
CA GLY A 199 33.17 -3.53 0.09
C GLY A 199 32.61 -4.73 -0.67
N GLY A 200 31.59 -5.43 -0.12
CA GLY A 200 30.98 -6.60 -0.77
C GLY A 200 31.66 -7.93 -0.44
N GLU A 201 32.49 -7.98 0.61
CA GLU A 201 33.17 -9.22 1.05
C GLU A 201 32.24 -10.27 1.68
N LEU A 202 31.03 -9.86 2.10
CA LEU A 202 29.96 -10.72 2.58
C LEU A 202 28.64 -10.26 1.95
N ASN A 203 27.74 -11.21 1.70
CA ASN A 203 26.35 -10.89 1.35
C ASN A 203 25.68 -10.16 2.54
N PRO A 204 24.85 -9.11 2.33
CA PRO A 204 24.10 -8.46 3.40
C PRO A 204 23.37 -9.42 4.36
N SER A 205 22.81 -10.52 3.82
CA SER A 205 22.23 -11.66 4.56
C SER A 205 23.21 -12.29 5.55
N GLU A 206 24.43 -12.60 5.10
CA GLU A 206 25.45 -13.24 5.92
C GLU A 206 26.09 -12.26 6.91
N ALA A 207 26.23 -10.99 6.53
CA ALA A 207 26.66 -9.92 7.42
C ALA A 207 25.64 -9.67 8.54
N PHE A 208 24.34 -9.88 8.28
CA PHE A 208 23.30 -9.89 9.32
C PHE A 208 23.42 -11.15 10.20
N ASP A 209 23.40 -12.35 9.61
CA ASP A 209 23.47 -13.63 10.33
C ASP A 209 24.68 -13.71 11.28
N GLU A 210 25.86 -13.22 10.86
CA GLU A 210 27.06 -13.22 11.70
C GLU A 210 27.09 -12.08 12.76
N LEU A 211 26.37 -10.97 12.55
CA LEU A 211 26.17 -9.94 13.58
C LEU A 211 25.20 -10.43 14.66
N ASP A 212 24.11 -11.08 14.26
CA ASP A 212 23.06 -11.57 15.14
C ASP A 212 23.60 -12.63 16.13
N LYS A 213 24.44 -13.54 15.64
CA LYS A 213 25.24 -14.47 16.46
C LYS A 213 26.09 -13.75 17.52
N LEU A 214 26.67 -12.59 17.20
CA LEU A 214 27.50 -11.82 18.13
C LEU A 214 26.67 -11.01 19.14
N ILE A 215 25.50 -10.51 18.76
CA ILE A 215 24.51 -9.93 19.68
C ILE A 215 24.05 -10.99 20.70
N PHE A 216 23.75 -12.20 20.23
CA PHE A 216 23.42 -13.35 21.08
C PHE A 216 24.56 -13.69 22.06
N CYS A 217 25.80 -13.80 21.58
CA CYS A 217 26.98 -14.02 22.44
C CYS A 217 27.13 -12.96 23.52
N LYS A 218 26.84 -11.69 23.20
CA LYS A 218 26.92 -10.57 24.15
C LYS A 218 25.82 -10.62 25.21
N ILE A 219 24.57 -10.90 24.81
CA ILE A 219 23.46 -11.10 25.76
C ILE A 219 23.77 -12.28 26.70
N TRP A 220 24.36 -13.35 26.18
CA TRP A 220 24.77 -14.50 26.99
C TRP A 220 25.92 -14.18 27.94
N ASP A 221 26.91 -13.41 27.48
CA ASP A 221 28.02 -12.94 28.31
C ASP A 221 27.52 -12.07 29.47
N GLU A 222 26.62 -11.13 29.20
CA GLU A 222 26.07 -10.22 30.20
C GLU A 222 25.21 -10.92 31.26
N LYS A 223 24.50 -11.99 30.88
CA LYS A 223 23.69 -12.80 31.80
C LYS A 223 24.52 -13.70 32.74
N LYS A 224 25.84 -13.85 32.54
CA LYS A 224 26.72 -14.60 33.47
C LYS A 224 26.85 -13.87 34.83
N ALA A 225 26.59 -14.60 35.92
CA ALA A 225 26.84 -14.13 37.27
C ALA A 225 28.34 -13.85 37.52
N ARG A 226 28.67 -12.64 37.97
CA ARG A 226 30.04 -12.16 38.24
C ARG A 226 30.13 -11.44 39.59
N LYS A 227 31.32 -11.44 40.17
CA LYS A 227 31.71 -10.56 41.29
C LYS A 227 32.23 -9.23 40.76
N VAL A 228 32.24 -8.21 41.63
CA VAL A 228 32.80 -6.90 41.29
C VAL A 228 34.29 -7.03 40.94
N GLY A 229 34.70 -6.48 39.79
CA GLY A 229 36.06 -6.59 39.26
C GLY A 229 36.34 -7.82 38.39
N GLU A 230 35.41 -8.78 38.25
CA GLU A 230 35.55 -9.88 37.28
C GLU A 230 35.18 -9.38 35.86
N PRO A 231 35.98 -9.73 34.82
CA PRO A 231 35.80 -9.21 33.47
C PRO A 231 34.62 -9.83 32.72
N TYR A 232 34.09 -9.06 31.77
CA TYR A 232 33.23 -9.56 30.69
C TYR A 232 34.06 -10.34 29.66
N ASP A 233 33.54 -11.46 29.12
CA ASP A 233 34.27 -12.26 28.11
C ASP A 233 34.16 -11.61 26.71
N PHE A 234 33.04 -10.91 26.45
CA PHE A 234 32.74 -10.15 25.22
C PHE A 234 33.44 -8.78 25.23
N GLN A 235 34.77 -8.80 25.29
CA GLN A 235 35.62 -7.62 25.07
C GLN A 235 37.01 -8.01 24.59
N ILE A 236 37.76 -7.06 24.04
CA ILE A 236 39.17 -7.21 23.67
C ILE A 236 40.02 -7.33 24.95
N PHE A 237 40.83 -8.40 25.02
CA PHE A 237 41.86 -8.57 26.06
C PHE A 237 43.24 -8.37 25.43
N SER A 238 44.11 -7.59 26.07
CA SER A 238 45.51 -7.57 25.68
C SER A 238 46.23 -8.86 26.08
N VAL A 239 47.36 -9.13 25.42
CA VAL A 239 48.29 -10.18 25.83
C VAL A 239 49.69 -9.62 26.01
N ALA A 240 50.40 -10.12 27.04
CA ALA A 240 51.81 -9.83 27.24
C ALA A 240 52.62 -10.32 26.01
N PRO A 241 53.61 -9.54 25.54
CA PRO A 241 54.50 -9.95 24.46
C PRO A 241 55.40 -11.11 24.92
N LYS A 242 55.73 -12.01 24.00
CA LYS A 242 56.82 -12.99 24.19
C LYS A 242 58.16 -12.39 23.78
N ALA A 243 59.26 -13.00 24.23
CA ALA A 243 60.59 -12.63 23.78
C ALA A 243 60.71 -12.77 22.24
N ASN A 244 61.14 -11.70 21.57
CA ASN A 244 61.32 -11.59 20.12
C ASN A 244 60.05 -11.77 19.25
N GLU A 245 58.85 -11.71 19.84
CA GLU A 245 57.57 -11.72 19.12
C GLU A 245 57.25 -10.33 18.57
N LYS A 246 56.82 -10.24 17.30
CA LYS A 246 56.43 -8.97 16.68
C LYS A 246 55.03 -8.53 17.12
N GLU A 247 54.76 -7.24 17.01
CA GLU A 247 53.44 -6.69 17.36
C GLU A 247 52.29 -7.32 16.55
N GLU A 248 52.50 -7.58 15.25
CA GLU A 248 51.50 -8.24 14.41
C GLU A 248 51.25 -9.71 14.82
N GLU A 249 52.31 -10.44 15.22
CA GLU A 249 52.20 -11.80 15.75
C GLU A 249 51.47 -11.81 17.11
N ARG A 250 51.72 -10.80 17.94
CA ARG A 250 51.02 -10.56 19.21
C ARG A 250 49.54 -10.23 18.98
N LYS A 251 49.23 -9.38 18.01
CA LYS A 251 47.86 -8.97 17.63
C LYS A 251 47.05 -10.14 17.07
N GLN A 252 47.64 -10.96 16.19
CA GLN A 252 47.01 -12.20 15.72
C GLN A 252 46.73 -13.18 16.89
N ARG A 253 47.62 -13.22 17.88
CA ARG A 253 47.42 -14.01 19.11
C ARG A 253 46.32 -13.43 20.03
N GLU A 254 46.14 -12.11 20.10
CA GLU A 254 44.97 -11.48 20.75
C GLU A 254 43.67 -11.85 20.02
N ASN A 255 43.63 -11.65 18.69
CA ASN A 255 42.46 -11.91 17.87
C ASN A 255 42.04 -13.39 17.97
N LYS A 256 43.00 -14.32 17.94
CA LYS A 256 42.74 -15.75 18.14
C LYS A 256 42.14 -16.04 19.52
N GLN A 257 42.73 -15.51 20.60
CA GLN A 257 42.18 -15.70 21.96
C GLN A 257 40.81 -15.04 22.14
N LEU A 258 40.51 -13.95 21.43
CA LEU A 258 39.18 -13.35 21.39
C LEU A 258 38.20 -14.28 20.65
N SER A 259 38.54 -14.74 19.44
CA SER A 259 37.72 -15.67 18.67
C SER A 259 37.43 -16.96 19.44
N GLU A 260 38.41 -17.50 20.17
CA GLU A 260 38.25 -18.66 21.06
C GLU A 260 37.28 -18.38 22.23
N ARG A 261 37.34 -17.21 22.88
CA ARG A 261 36.35 -16.82 23.91
C ARG A 261 34.95 -16.63 23.35
N ILE A 262 34.81 -15.90 22.25
CA ILE A 262 33.49 -15.64 21.65
C ILE A 262 32.85 -16.94 21.13
N LYS A 263 33.65 -17.87 20.58
CA LYS A 263 33.14 -19.20 20.22
C LYS A 263 32.79 -20.06 21.43
N ALA A 264 33.46 -19.90 22.57
CA ALA A 264 33.05 -20.54 23.82
C ALA A 264 31.72 -19.97 24.37
N LEU A 265 31.53 -18.64 24.37
CA LEU A 265 30.24 -18.00 24.68
C LEU A 265 29.12 -18.51 23.76
N TYR A 266 29.41 -18.62 22.47
CA TYR A 266 28.47 -19.12 21.46
C TYR A 266 28.08 -20.58 21.71
N GLU A 267 29.05 -21.45 22.03
CA GLU A 267 28.80 -22.84 22.43
C GLU A 267 28.01 -22.96 23.75
N GLU A 268 28.25 -22.08 24.72
CA GLU A 268 27.47 -22.01 25.96
C GLU A 268 26.01 -21.66 25.68
N GLY A 269 25.76 -20.64 24.85
CA GLY A 269 24.42 -20.25 24.41
C GLY A 269 23.74 -21.34 23.57
N ARG A 270 24.44 -21.91 22.58
CA ARG A 270 23.93 -22.98 21.69
C ARG A 270 23.60 -24.29 22.42
N ARG A 271 24.16 -24.51 23.61
CA ARG A 271 23.82 -25.66 24.47
C ARG A 271 22.62 -25.40 25.38
N ALA A 272 22.32 -24.14 25.67
CA ALA A 272 21.10 -23.75 26.36
C ALA A 272 19.91 -23.67 25.38
N ASP A 273 20.15 -23.20 24.15
CA ASP A 273 19.20 -23.21 23.04
C ASP A 273 19.89 -23.58 21.72
N ALA A 274 19.64 -24.82 21.27
CA ALA A 274 20.20 -25.36 20.04
C ALA A 274 19.40 -24.99 18.77
N GLU A 275 18.23 -24.36 18.89
CA GLU A 275 17.40 -23.96 17.75
C GLU A 275 17.61 -22.50 17.32
N VAL A 276 18.23 -21.63 18.13
CA VAL A 276 18.48 -20.22 17.72
C VAL A 276 19.58 -20.13 16.67
N PHE A 277 20.65 -20.91 16.75
CA PHE A 277 21.62 -21.03 15.66
C PHE A 277 22.22 -22.44 15.55
N LYS A 278 22.23 -22.98 14.33
CA LYS A 278 22.82 -24.31 14.02
C LYS A 278 24.26 -24.22 13.53
N ASP A 279 24.59 -23.15 12.79
CA ASP A 279 25.91 -22.94 12.18
C ASP A 279 26.93 -22.32 13.15
N ASP A 280 28.22 -22.59 12.93
CA ASP A 280 29.31 -21.90 13.62
C ASP A 280 29.42 -20.40 13.26
N ILE A 281 30.19 -19.65 14.05
CA ILE A 281 30.64 -18.28 13.68
C ILE A 281 31.74 -18.40 12.62
N ARG A 282 31.47 -17.84 11.44
CA ARG A 282 32.28 -17.94 10.21
C ARG A 282 33.23 -16.76 10.00
N LEU A 283 33.09 -15.70 10.80
CA LEU A 283 33.96 -14.52 10.75
C LEU A 283 35.43 -14.83 11.01
N SER A 284 36.33 -14.09 10.34
CA SER A 284 37.76 -14.09 10.69
C SER A 284 37.98 -13.45 12.08
N PRO A 285 39.08 -13.78 12.77
CA PRO A 285 39.41 -13.17 14.06
C PRO A 285 39.49 -11.64 14.03
N GLU A 286 39.82 -11.05 12.88
CA GLU A 286 39.92 -9.61 12.62
C GLU A 286 38.53 -8.98 12.53
N LYS A 287 37.64 -9.51 11.65
CA LYS A 287 36.25 -9.03 11.53
C LYS A 287 35.49 -9.17 12.84
N LEU A 288 35.73 -10.26 13.56
CA LEU A 288 35.17 -10.50 14.89
C LEU A 288 35.68 -9.47 15.91
N ARG A 289 36.98 -9.11 15.91
CA ARG A 289 37.49 -8.01 16.74
C ARG A 289 36.81 -6.68 16.44
N THR A 290 36.59 -6.36 15.16
CA THR A 290 35.92 -5.12 14.74
C THR A 290 34.50 -5.02 15.31
N VAL A 291 33.67 -6.05 15.16
CA VAL A 291 32.29 -6.04 15.69
C VAL A 291 32.27 -6.03 17.22
N VAL A 292 33.18 -6.76 17.88
CA VAL A 292 33.34 -6.67 19.35
C VAL A 292 33.65 -5.22 19.77
N GLY A 293 34.53 -4.51 19.06
CA GLY A 293 34.86 -3.10 19.35
C GLY A 293 33.70 -2.11 19.24
N TYR A 294 32.65 -2.42 18.46
CA TYR A 294 31.42 -1.61 18.40
C TYR A 294 30.45 -1.85 19.57
N LEU A 295 30.57 -3.00 20.25
CA LEU A 295 29.56 -3.51 21.18
C LEU A 295 30.11 -3.81 22.59
N GLU A 296 31.42 -3.94 22.81
CA GLU A 296 32.02 -4.33 24.10
C GLU A 296 31.78 -3.34 25.26
N SER A 297 31.44 -2.09 24.96
CA SER A 297 31.29 -1.00 25.94
C SER A 297 29.87 -0.80 26.47
N ILE A 298 28.85 -1.29 25.75
CA ILE A 298 27.43 -1.10 26.10
C ILE A 298 26.90 -2.25 26.96
N ASN A 299 25.77 -2.06 27.63
CA ASN A 299 25.03 -3.08 28.37
C ASN A 299 23.70 -3.35 27.66
N LEU A 300 23.48 -4.52 27.06
CA LEU A 300 22.21 -4.90 26.43
C LEU A 300 21.19 -5.43 27.45
N GLY A 301 21.64 -6.03 28.56
CA GLY A 301 20.79 -6.51 29.64
C GLY A 301 20.11 -5.37 30.40
N GLU A 302 20.90 -4.41 30.90
CA GLU A 302 20.43 -3.28 31.71
C GLU A 302 19.95 -2.07 30.89
N THR A 303 20.09 -2.08 29.55
CA THR A 303 19.43 -1.08 28.70
C THR A 303 17.93 -1.33 28.69
N ASP A 304 17.16 -0.23 28.79
CA ASP A 304 15.71 -0.19 28.77
C ASP A 304 15.11 -1.12 27.70
N LEU A 305 14.12 -1.92 28.10
CA LEU A 305 13.63 -3.06 27.33
C LEU A 305 12.99 -2.61 26.02
N ASP A 306 12.22 -1.53 26.05
CA ASP A 306 11.59 -1.00 24.85
C ASP A 306 12.63 -0.31 23.96
N SER A 307 13.63 0.38 24.54
CA SER A 307 14.73 1.01 23.79
C SER A 307 15.60 0.00 23.06
N LYS A 308 15.88 -1.19 23.64
CA LYS A 308 16.64 -2.25 22.94
C LYS A 308 15.81 -2.96 21.88
N GLY A 309 14.53 -3.20 22.15
CA GLY A 309 13.57 -3.73 21.19
C GLY A 309 13.42 -2.86 19.94
N ARG A 310 12.96 -1.61 20.13
CA ARG A 310 12.72 -0.66 19.02
C ARG A 310 14.00 -0.37 18.21
N ALA A 311 15.18 -0.38 18.83
CA ALA A 311 16.46 -0.25 18.12
C ALA A 311 16.74 -1.43 17.19
N PHE A 312 16.51 -2.67 17.66
CA PHE A 312 16.67 -3.89 16.86
C PHE A 312 15.63 -3.96 15.73
N GLU A 313 14.36 -3.68 16.03
CA GLU A 313 13.29 -3.61 15.03
C GLU A 313 13.54 -2.52 13.97
N THR A 314 14.08 -1.36 14.36
CA THR A 314 14.38 -0.25 13.43
C THR A 314 15.55 -0.60 12.52
N PHE A 315 16.54 -1.33 13.03
CA PHE A 315 17.61 -1.92 12.24
C PHE A 315 17.05 -2.95 11.23
N MET A 316 16.34 -3.99 11.72
CA MET A 316 15.65 -5.00 10.89
C MET A 316 14.75 -4.38 9.82
N GLY A 317 13.89 -3.44 10.22
CA GLY A 317 12.94 -2.76 9.35
C GLY A 317 13.59 -1.85 8.31
N SER A 318 14.86 -1.46 8.47
CA SER A 318 15.64 -0.83 7.41
C SER A 318 16.29 -1.83 6.46
N PHE A 319 16.69 -3.00 6.97
CA PHE A 319 17.34 -4.08 6.24
C PHE A 319 16.37 -4.85 5.33
N PHE A 320 15.28 -5.40 5.88
CA PHE A 320 14.37 -6.32 5.16
C PHE A 320 13.58 -5.66 4.01
N ARG A 321 13.21 -4.37 4.16
CA ARG A 321 12.57 -3.57 3.11
C ARG A 321 13.51 -3.18 1.97
N GLY A 322 14.83 -3.25 2.19
CA GLY A 322 15.86 -2.94 1.19
C GLY A 322 16.31 -4.21 0.47
N ASP A 323 17.29 -4.90 1.06
CA ASP A 323 18.09 -5.92 0.37
C ASP A 323 17.39 -7.28 0.21
N PHE A 324 16.27 -7.51 0.91
CA PHE A 324 15.58 -8.80 0.95
C PHE A 324 14.24 -8.84 0.19
N GLY A 325 13.63 -7.70 -0.12
CA GLY A 325 12.27 -7.66 -0.70
C GLY A 325 11.20 -8.33 0.15
N GLN A 326 11.41 -8.42 1.47
CA GLN A 326 10.52 -9.08 2.44
C GLN A 326 9.61 -8.05 3.11
N TYR A 327 8.34 -8.41 3.27
CA TYR A 327 7.25 -7.46 3.53
C TYR A 327 6.42 -7.87 4.75
N PHE A 328 6.78 -7.32 5.92
CA PHE A 328 6.11 -7.61 7.19
C PHE A 328 4.75 -6.91 7.32
N THR A 329 3.85 -7.51 8.11
CA THR A 329 2.56 -6.94 8.48
C THR A 329 2.72 -5.54 9.10
N PRO A 330 2.08 -4.49 8.56
CA PRO A 330 2.20 -3.13 9.09
C PRO A 330 1.71 -3.00 10.54
N ARG A 331 2.48 -2.29 11.38
CA ARG A 331 2.22 -2.17 12.84
C ARG A 331 0.80 -1.74 13.21
N PRO A 332 0.13 -0.78 12.52
CA PRO A 332 -1.25 -0.42 12.87
C PRO A 332 -2.24 -1.60 12.75
N ILE A 333 -2.02 -2.50 11.78
CA ILE A 333 -2.84 -3.71 11.58
C ILE A 333 -2.52 -4.77 12.65
N VAL A 334 -1.23 -4.95 12.98
CA VAL A 334 -0.78 -5.87 14.05
C VAL A 334 -1.34 -5.45 15.39
N LYS A 335 -1.15 -4.17 15.77
CA LYS A 335 -1.71 -3.55 16.98
C LYS A 335 -3.22 -3.72 17.02
N PHE A 336 -3.93 -3.40 15.94
CA PHE A 336 -5.38 -3.53 15.85
C PHE A 336 -5.85 -4.96 16.15
N ILE A 337 -5.28 -5.97 15.50
CA ILE A 337 -5.62 -7.39 15.72
C ILE A 337 -5.39 -7.82 17.18
N VAL A 338 -4.27 -7.42 17.78
CA VAL A 338 -3.91 -7.81 19.15
C VAL A 338 -4.73 -7.05 20.20
N ASP A 339 -5.00 -5.76 20.00
CA ASP A 339 -5.74 -4.93 20.96
C ASP A 339 -7.20 -5.39 21.10
N VAL A 340 -7.87 -5.84 20.02
CA VAL A 340 -9.30 -6.23 20.08
C VAL A 340 -9.58 -7.61 20.68
N LEU A 341 -8.64 -8.55 20.58
CA LEU A 341 -8.82 -9.91 21.12
C LEU A 341 -8.60 -9.94 22.65
N PRO A 342 -9.38 -10.70 23.44
CA PRO A 342 -9.23 -10.78 24.90
C PRO A 342 -8.02 -11.62 25.36
N ILE A 343 -6.83 -11.39 24.78
CA ILE A 343 -5.56 -11.99 25.17
C ILE A 343 -5.16 -11.48 26.56
N GLN A 344 -4.83 -12.41 27.47
CA GLN A 344 -4.36 -12.19 28.83
C GLN A 344 -3.11 -13.04 29.13
N HIS A 345 -2.40 -12.77 30.22
CA HIS A 345 -1.21 -13.49 30.70
C HIS A 345 -1.34 -15.02 30.84
N ASN A 346 -2.56 -15.57 30.85
CA ASN A 346 -2.85 -16.99 30.95
C ASN A 346 -3.18 -17.66 29.59
N SER A 347 -3.34 -16.88 28.53
CA SER A 347 -3.86 -17.31 27.23
C SER A 347 -2.77 -17.94 26.36
N LEU A 348 -3.06 -19.00 25.61
CA LEU A 348 -2.12 -19.59 24.65
C LEU A 348 -2.25 -18.95 23.26
N VAL A 349 -1.18 -18.34 22.75
CA VAL A 349 -1.19 -17.58 21.48
C VAL A 349 -0.21 -18.19 20.47
N LEU A 350 -0.68 -18.39 19.24
CA LEU A 350 0.11 -18.89 18.11
C LEU A 350 0.04 -17.95 16.90
N ASP A 351 1.15 -17.75 16.21
CA ASP A 351 1.18 -17.25 14.83
C ASP A 351 1.76 -18.34 13.91
N THR A 352 0.96 -18.78 12.93
CA THR A 352 1.32 -19.86 11.99
C THR A 352 2.26 -19.44 10.86
N SER A 353 2.54 -18.14 10.72
CA SER A 353 3.45 -17.57 9.72
C SER A 353 4.04 -16.26 10.27
N CYS A 354 4.84 -16.39 11.33
CA CYS A 354 5.13 -15.28 12.23
C CYS A 354 6.10 -14.23 11.70
N GLY A 355 6.79 -14.49 10.58
CA GLY A 355 7.80 -13.59 10.04
C GLY A 355 8.82 -13.22 11.11
N SER A 356 9.02 -11.91 11.35
CA SER A 356 9.90 -11.35 12.38
C SER A 356 9.35 -11.36 13.82
N GLY A 357 8.25 -12.08 14.08
CA GLY A 357 7.62 -12.20 15.41
C GLY A 357 6.70 -11.04 15.78
N GLY A 358 6.32 -10.17 14.84
CA GLY A 358 5.61 -8.92 15.12
C GLY A 358 4.30 -9.08 15.91
N PHE A 359 3.48 -10.08 15.58
CA PHE A 359 2.25 -10.38 16.32
C PHE A 359 2.52 -10.88 17.75
N LEU A 360 3.54 -11.73 17.93
CA LEU A 360 3.94 -12.27 19.24
C LEU A 360 4.47 -11.15 20.14
N LEU A 361 5.26 -10.24 19.59
CA LEU A 361 5.75 -9.06 20.31
C LEU A 361 4.63 -8.13 20.75
N HIS A 362 3.65 -7.82 19.89
CA HIS A 362 2.52 -6.97 20.31
C HIS A 362 1.64 -7.68 21.35
N ALA A 363 1.52 -9.02 21.31
CA ALA A 363 0.83 -9.79 22.36
C ALA A 363 1.58 -9.71 23.70
N LEU A 364 2.92 -9.78 23.67
CA LEU A 364 3.78 -9.56 24.85
C LEU A 364 3.67 -8.14 25.40
N GLU A 365 3.66 -7.12 24.54
CA GLU A 365 3.42 -5.72 24.92
C GLU A 365 2.04 -5.56 25.60
N LYS A 366 0.99 -6.18 25.06
CA LYS A 366 -0.35 -6.13 25.66
C LYS A 366 -0.39 -6.73 27.06
N VAL A 367 0.28 -7.86 27.29
CA VAL A 367 0.40 -8.47 28.62
C VAL A 367 1.34 -7.69 29.56
N ARG A 368 2.29 -6.88 29.03
CA ARG A 368 3.00 -5.89 29.85
C ARG A 368 2.09 -4.79 30.34
N ARG A 369 1.18 -4.25 29.50
CA ARG A 369 0.17 -3.28 29.96
C ARG A 369 -0.76 -3.89 31.02
N GLU A 370 -1.15 -5.16 30.86
CA GLU A 370 -1.88 -5.92 31.89
C GLU A 370 -1.08 -5.98 33.21
N ALA A 371 0.22 -6.26 33.16
CA ALA A 371 1.10 -6.24 34.32
C ALA A 371 1.22 -4.84 34.96
N ASP A 372 1.31 -3.77 34.17
CA ASP A 372 1.36 -2.39 34.64
C ASP A 372 0.07 -2.01 35.41
N GLU A 373 -1.09 -2.45 34.92
CA GLU A 373 -2.39 -2.24 35.56
C GLU A 373 -2.55 -3.03 36.88
N TYR A 374 -2.03 -4.26 36.96
CA TYR A 374 -2.04 -5.07 38.19
C TYR A 374 -0.99 -4.64 39.24
N TYR A 375 0.11 -4.02 38.82
CA TYR A 375 1.27 -3.70 39.67
C TYR A 375 1.78 -2.27 39.47
N PRO A 376 0.94 -1.23 39.71
CA PRO A 376 1.26 0.16 39.34
C PRO A 376 2.47 0.76 40.07
N ASN A 377 2.94 0.16 41.16
CA ASN A 377 4.12 0.61 41.90
C ASN A 377 5.40 -0.18 41.54
N TYR A 378 5.39 -1.04 40.51
CA TYR A 378 6.52 -1.91 40.13
C TYR A 378 7.87 -1.18 39.95
N GLN A 379 7.85 0.11 39.59
CA GLN A 379 9.05 0.94 39.47
C GLN A 379 9.66 1.37 40.82
N THR A 380 8.95 1.18 41.95
CA THR A 380 9.34 1.69 43.28
C THR A 380 9.23 0.67 44.43
N ASP A 381 8.33 -0.33 44.38
CA ASP A 381 8.35 -1.47 45.30
C ASP A 381 8.99 -2.71 44.61
N PRO A 382 10.16 -3.18 45.09
CA PRO A 382 10.77 -4.43 44.61
C PRO A 382 9.85 -5.67 44.69
N LYS A 383 8.82 -5.69 45.56
CA LYS A 383 7.86 -6.80 45.61
C LYS A 383 6.85 -6.75 44.47
N GLU A 384 6.39 -5.56 44.08
CA GLU A 384 5.56 -5.41 42.88
C GLU A 384 6.40 -5.66 41.62
N TYR A 385 7.65 -5.18 41.56
CA TYR A 385 8.59 -5.48 40.47
C TYR A 385 8.71 -6.99 40.17
N ASN A 386 8.94 -7.81 41.21
CA ASN A 386 9.09 -9.26 41.03
C ASN A 386 7.79 -9.93 40.52
N LYS A 387 6.62 -9.45 40.94
CA LYS A 387 5.33 -9.96 40.45
C LYS A 387 5.00 -9.51 39.04
N HIS A 388 5.27 -8.24 38.72
CA HIS A 388 5.14 -7.65 37.38
C HIS A 388 5.98 -8.44 36.38
N TYR A 389 7.27 -8.61 36.68
CA TYR A 389 8.19 -9.42 35.88
C TYR A 389 7.66 -10.84 35.68
N GLN A 390 7.28 -11.55 36.76
CA GLN A 390 6.74 -12.91 36.65
C GLN A 390 5.43 -12.99 35.85
N HIS A 391 4.55 -11.99 35.95
CA HIS A 391 3.27 -11.97 35.25
C HIS A 391 3.46 -11.96 33.72
N TRP A 392 4.26 -11.04 33.18
CA TRP A 392 4.51 -11.02 31.74
C TRP A 392 5.55 -12.05 31.28
N HIS A 393 6.60 -12.33 32.05
CA HIS A 393 7.66 -13.25 31.63
C HIS A 393 7.19 -14.71 31.58
N ASN A 394 6.29 -15.13 32.48
CA ASN A 394 5.70 -16.47 32.41
C ASN A 394 4.83 -16.64 31.15
N PHE A 395 4.01 -15.63 30.82
CA PHE A 395 3.23 -15.59 29.58
C PHE A 395 4.15 -15.66 28.35
N ALA A 396 5.21 -14.86 28.35
CA ALA A 396 6.21 -14.85 27.30
C ALA A 396 6.77 -16.27 27.09
N GLN A 397 7.55 -16.76 28.07
CA GLN A 397 8.28 -18.03 28.00
C GLN A 397 7.40 -19.25 27.68
N SER A 398 6.18 -19.32 28.20
CA SER A 398 5.35 -20.53 28.19
C SER A 398 4.17 -20.50 27.21
N ASN A 399 3.70 -19.32 26.80
CA ASN A 399 2.41 -19.17 26.13
C ASN A 399 2.46 -18.56 24.72
N LEU A 400 3.58 -17.94 24.31
CA LEU A 400 3.78 -17.49 22.92
C LEU A 400 4.42 -18.59 22.06
N PHE A 401 3.91 -18.78 20.84
CA PHE A 401 4.36 -19.78 19.87
C PHE A 401 4.37 -19.21 18.45
N GLY A 402 5.38 -19.55 17.65
CA GLY A 402 5.52 -19.06 16.27
C GLY A 402 5.99 -20.14 15.29
N ILE A 403 5.52 -20.07 14.06
CA ILE A 403 6.03 -20.88 12.96
C ILE A 403 6.44 -19.95 11.81
N GLU A 404 7.63 -20.13 11.26
CA GLU A 404 8.11 -19.41 10.08
C GLU A 404 8.88 -20.38 9.18
N ILE A 405 8.62 -20.35 7.86
CA ILE A 405 9.19 -21.31 6.90
C ILE A 405 10.63 -20.96 6.50
N ASN A 406 11.00 -19.68 6.57
CA ASN A 406 12.35 -19.21 6.29
C ASN A 406 13.22 -19.24 7.56
N GLU A 407 14.26 -20.08 7.57
CA GLU A 407 15.14 -20.26 8.73
C GLU A 407 15.91 -18.98 9.16
N GLN A 408 16.21 -18.05 8.25
CA GLN A 408 16.79 -16.75 8.66
C GLN A 408 15.75 -15.87 9.36
N ILE A 409 14.54 -15.80 8.84
CA ILE A 409 13.47 -14.96 9.39
C ILE A 409 12.96 -15.53 10.73
N ALA A 410 12.87 -16.86 10.85
CA ALA A 410 12.59 -17.55 12.12
C ALA A 410 13.65 -17.24 13.19
N ARG A 411 14.94 -17.16 12.80
CA ARG A 411 16.02 -16.74 13.71
C ARG A 411 15.90 -15.29 14.14
N VAL A 412 15.55 -14.38 13.22
CA VAL A 412 15.25 -12.98 13.55
C VAL A 412 14.10 -12.86 14.54
N ALA A 413 13.02 -13.63 14.39
CA ALA A 413 11.94 -13.67 15.36
C ALA A 413 12.41 -14.16 16.74
N LYS A 414 13.15 -15.30 16.81
CA LYS A 414 13.74 -15.79 18.06
C LYS A 414 14.59 -14.72 18.75
N MET A 415 15.46 -14.03 17.99
CA MET A 415 16.34 -12.98 18.52
C MET A 415 15.59 -11.72 18.95
N ASN A 416 14.52 -11.35 18.24
CA ASN A 416 13.61 -10.27 18.65
C ASN A 416 12.99 -10.57 20.03
N MET A 417 12.44 -11.78 20.23
CA MET A 417 11.89 -12.20 21.53
C MET A 417 12.98 -12.26 22.63
N ILE A 418 14.18 -12.77 22.31
CA ILE A 418 15.33 -12.82 23.25
C ILE A 418 15.77 -11.41 23.70
N ILE A 419 15.78 -10.42 22.80
CA ILE A 419 16.12 -9.03 23.11
C ILE A 419 15.06 -8.39 24.02
N HIS A 420 13.79 -8.76 23.84
CA HIS A 420 12.68 -8.38 24.72
C HIS A 420 12.59 -9.22 26.02
N ASP A 421 13.66 -9.95 26.41
CA ASP A 421 13.75 -10.80 27.61
C ASP A 421 12.55 -11.75 27.83
N ASP A 422 12.01 -12.25 26.73
CA ASP A 422 10.93 -13.23 26.70
C ASP A 422 11.43 -14.62 27.17
N GLY A 423 12.45 -15.17 26.49
CA GLY A 423 13.05 -16.45 26.83
C GLY A 423 12.89 -17.53 25.75
N HIS A 424 13.45 -17.27 24.56
CA HIS A 424 13.72 -18.27 23.50
C HIS A 424 12.46 -19.06 23.05
N THR A 425 11.51 -18.30 22.52
CA THR A 425 10.09 -18.51 22.85
C THR A 425 9.30 -19.29 21.80
N ASN A 426 9.53 -20.61 21.75
CA ASN A 426 8.74 -21.53 20.93
C ASN A 426 8.47 -21.06 19.49
N VAL A 427 9.42 -20.38 18.86
CA VAL A 427 9.40 -20.07 17.42
C VAL A 427 10.15 -21.19 16.70
N ILE A 428 9.58 -21.77 15.65
CA ILE A 428 10.23 -22.85 14.88
C ILE A 428 10.43 -22.49 13.41
N ALA A 429 11.56 -22.95 12.86
CA ALA A 429 11.86 -22.87 11.43
C ALA A 429 11.22 -24.07 10.70
N ALA A 430 9.96 -23.94 10.27
CA ALA A 430 9.18 -25.02 9.67
C ALA A 430 8.08 -24.52 8.72
N ASP A 431 7.70 -25.37 7.78
CA ASP A 431 6.51 -25.20 6.94
C ASP A 431 5.24 -25.41 7.79
N GLY A 432 4.55 -24.30 8.08
CA GLY A 432 3.39 -24.27 8.99
C GLY A 432 2.17 -25.07 8.53
N LEU A 433 2.11 -25.53 7.27
CA LEU A 433 1.04 -26.40 6.76
C LEU A 433 1.29 -27.89 7.02
N ARG A 434 2.40 -28.26 7.67
CA ARG A 434 2.71 -29.65 8.07
C ARG A 434 1.88 -30.09 9.25
N ASP A 435 1.69 -31.41 9.39
CA ASP A 435 0.95 -31.95 10.53
C ASP A 435 1.69 -31.68 11.86
N SER A 436 0.94 -31.43 12.93
CA SER A 436 1.44 -31.36 14.31
C SER A 436 2.47 -32.44 14.64
N GLU A 437 2.25 -33.69 14.21
CA GLU A 437 3.18 -34.78 14.45
C GLU A 437 4.51 -34.61 13.68
N ASP A 438 4.49 -34.12 12.44
CA ASP A 438 5.70 -33.89 11.64
C ASP A 438 6.47 -32.65 12.15
N LEU A 439 5.77 -31.63 12.64
CA LEU A 439 6.37 -30.47 13.31
C LEU A 439 7.07 -30.90 14.61
N ILE A 440 6.37 -31.58 15.53
CA ILE A 440 6.92 -32.05 16.81
C ILE A 440 8.10 -33.03 16.59
N LYS A 441 8.07 -33.87 15.55
CA LYS A 441 9.18 -34.79 15.21
C LYS A 441 10.40 -34.09 14.60
N ARG A 442 10.27 -32.85 14.10
CA ARG A 442 11.38 -32.08 13.48
C ARG A 442 12.06 -31.12 14.45
N THR A 443 11.32 -30.59 15.42
CA THR A 443 11.77 -29.52 16.32
C THR A 443 11.88 -29.99 17.78
N GLU A 444 11.42 -31.21 18.07
CA GLU A 444 11.22 -31.78 19.41
C GLU A 444 10.24 -30.99 20.31
N ASN A 445 9.78 -29.81 19.87
CA ASN A 445 8.92 -28.91 20.62
C ASN A 445 7.46 -29.38 20.59
N LYS A 446 7.04 -30.02 21.68
CA LYS A 446 5.67 -30.51 21.95
C LYS A 446 4.64 -29.38 22.09
N GLY A 447 5.06 -28.12 22.01
CA GLY A 447 4.23 -26.92 21.87
C GLY A 447 3.11 -27.08 20.84
N PHE A 448 3.49 -27.46 19.61
CA PHE A 448 2.66 -27.46 18.41
C PHE A 448 1.69 -28.64 18.31
N THR A 449 0.91 -28.85 19.36
CA THR A 449 -0.18 -29.84 19.40
C THR A 449 -1.49 -29.19 18.96
N TYR A 450 -2.35 -29.95 18.26
CA TYR A 450 -3.69 -29.51 17.85
C TYR A 450 -4.66 -29.34 19.04
N ASN A 451 -5.75 -28.60 18.82
CA ASN A 451 -6.79 -28.27 19.80
C ASN A 451 -6.26 -27.64 21.12
N ARG A 452 -5.18 -26.86 21.05
CA ARG A 452 -4.46 -26.31 22.21
C ARG A 452 -4.66 -24.81 22.42
N PHE A 453 -4.69 -24.02 21.35
CA PHE A 453 -4.48 -22.58 21.43
C PHE A 453 -5.76 -21.79 21.70
N ASP A 454 -5.69 -20.78 22.56
CA ASP A 454 -6.77 -19.81 22.81
C ASP A 454 -6.93 -18.85 21.61
N PHE A 455 -5.80 -18.36 21.09
CA PHE A 455 -5.74 -17.38 20.03
C PHE A 455 -4.77 -17.82 18.93
N VAL A 456 -5.19 -17.65 17.69
CA VAL A 456 -4.29 -17.65 16.53
C VAL A 456 -4.39 -16.28 15.86
N ILE A 457 -3.25 -15.59 15.76
CA ILE A 457 -3.13 -14.24 15.19
C ILE A 457 -2.09 -14.31 14.08
N THR A 458 -2.46 -14.09 12.82
CA THR A 458 -1.58 -14.47 11.71
C THR A 458 -1.86 -13.74 10.38
N ASN A 459 -0.83 -13.67 9.53
CA ASN A 459 -0.87 -13.09 8.18
C ASN A 459 -0.12 -14.02 7.20
N PRO A 460 -0.76 -15.08 6.68
CA PRO A 460 -0.12 -16.07 5.83
C PRO A 460 0.13 -15.56 4.41
N PRO A 461 1.08 -16.16 3.66
CA PRO A 461 1.42 -15.73 2.31
C PRO A 461 0.22 -15.81 1.35
N PHE A 462 -0.08 -14.70 0.67
CA PHE A 462 -1.18 -14.59 -0.30
C PHE A 462 -0.77 -15.07 -1.70
N GLY A 463 -1.74 -15.57 -2.47
CA GLY A 463 -1.62 -15.79 -3.91
C GLY A 463 -0.63 -16.89 -4.33
N SER A 464 -0.02 -17.59 -3.38
CA SER A 464 0.82 -18.75 -3.65
C SER A 464 -0.06 -19.99 -3.79
N VAL A 465 0.27 -20.88 -4.74
CA VAL A 465 -0.57 -22.04 -5.06
C VAL A 465 0.28 -23.30 -4.97
N ILE A 466 0.00 -24.16 -4.00
CA ILE A 466 0.70 -25.43 -3.83
C ILE A 466 0.01 -26.50 -4.67
N LYS A 467 0.77 -27.26 -5.46
CA LYS A 467 0.24 -28.39 -6.24
C LYS A 467 0.34 -29.69 -5.45
N GLN A 468 -0.61 -30.61 -5.65
CA GLN A 468 -0.57 -31.95 -5.06
C GLN A 468 0.70 -32.74 -5.46
N THR A 469 1.25 -32.46 -6.64
CA THR A 469 2.52 -33.02 -7.13
C THR A 469 3.77 -32.50 -6.40
N GLU A 470 3.64 -31.40 -5.64
CA GLU A 470 4.75 -30.71 -4.97
C GLU A 470 4.73 -30.98 -3.46
N GLN A 471 3.54 -31.04 -2.84
CA GLN A 471 3.37 -31.44 -1.43
C GLN A 471 2.22 -32.44 -1.29
N ALA A 472 2.55 -33.69 -0.96
CA ALA A 472 1.56 -34.76 -0.82
C ALA A 472 0.65 -34.62 0.41
N TYR A 473 0.99 -33.76 1.38
CA TYR A 473 0.15 -33.53 2.57
C TYR A 473 -1.16 -32.78 2.26
N ILE A 474 -1.30 -32.18 1.07
CA ILE A 474 -2.47 -31.38 0.68
C ILE A 474 -3.78 -32.20 0.80
N SER A 475 -3.77 -33.50 0.50
CA SER A 475 -4.97 -34.35 0.59
C SER A 475 -5.47 -34.61 2.03
N GLN A 476 -4.75 -34.14 3.05
CA GLN A 476 -5.19 -34.15 4.45
C GLN A 476 -6.15 -33.00 4.78
N TYR A 477 -6.25 -31.98 3.91
CA TYR A 477 -7.06 -30.78 4.11
C TYR A 477 -8.44 -30.93 3.46
N SER A 478 -9.53 -30.69 4.21
CA SER A 478 -10.88 -30.76 3.64
C SER A 478 -11.12 -29.68 2.56
N PHE A 479 -10.52 -28.50 2.68
CA PHE A 479 -10.57 -27.47 1.62
C PHE A 479 -9.74 -27.83 0.38
N ALA A 480 -8.85 -28.81 0.44
CA ALA A 480 -8.18 -29.35 -0.74
C ALA A 480 -9.01 -30.41 -1.49
N MET A 481 -10.20 -30.76 -0.99
CA MET A 481 -11.10 -31.70 -1.65
C MET A 481 -12.14 -30.97 -2.52
N LYS A 482 -12.60 -31.65 -3.56
CA LYS A 482 -13.84 -31.37 -4.29
C LYS A 482 -14.93 -32.21 -3.61
N ALA A 483 -15.87 -31.55 -2.95
CA ALA A 483 -17.01 -32.22 -2.32
C ALA A 483 -17.93 -32.88 -3.35
N VAL A 484 -18.81 -33.78 -2.91
CA VAL A 484 -19.84 -34.37 -3.79
C VAL A 484 -20.84 -33.28 -4.17
N ASP A 485 -20.95 -33.00 -5.47
CA ASP A 485 -22.04 -32.20 -6.03
C ASP A 485 -23.36 -32.96 -5.84
N TRP A 486 -24.16 -32.50 -4.88
CA TRP A 486 -25.42 -33.11 -4.47
C TRP A 486 -26.46 -33.18 -5.59
N LEU A 487 -26.35 -32.33 -6.61
CA LEU A 487 -27.22 -32.29 -7.78
C LEU A 487 -26.65 -33.09 -8.96
N ASN A 488 -25.50 -33.75 -8.83
CA ASN A 488 -24.93 -34.61 -9.85
C ASN A 488 -24.72 -36.04 -9.33
N PRO A 489 -25.64 -36.99 -9.67
CA PRO A 489 -25.56 -38.39 -9.23
C PRO A 489 -24.32 -39.16 -9.68
N LYS A 490 -23.47 -38.58 -10.54
CA LYS A 490 -22.19 -39.16 -11.01
C LYS A 490 -20.98 -38.52 -10.31
N SER A 491 -21.19 -37.49 -9.49
CA SER A 491 -20.15 -36.81 -8.72
C SER A 491 -19.62 -37.69 -7.59
N ARG A 492 -18.35 -37.47 -7.23
CA ARG A 492 -17.62 -38.19 -6.18
C ARG A 492 -16.59 -37.26 -5.56
N THR A 493 -16.32 -37.46 -4.28
CA THR A 493 -15.20 -36.79 -3.60
C THR A 493 -13.91 -37.05 -4.37
N THR A 494 -13.22 -35.99 -4.77
CA THR A 494 -11.98 -36.05 -5.55
C THR A 494 -11.01 -34.98 -5.05
N GLU A 495 -9.72 -35.21 -5.20
CA GLU A 495 -8.69 -34.25 -4.77
C GLU A 495 -8.63 -33.04 -5.72
N ARG A 496 -8.20 -31.88 -5.20
CA ARG A 496 -7.84 -30.72 -6.02
C ARG A 496 -6.37 -30.81 -6.41
N ASP A 497 -6.13 -30.61 -7.69
CA ASP A 497 -4.81 -30.65 -8.34
C ASP A 497 -3.85 -29.60 -7.73
N SER A 498 -4.42 -28.50 -7.20
CA SER A 498 -3.73 -27.47 -6.42
C SER A 498 -4.69 -26.71 -5.51
N GLN A 499 -4.14 -26.00 -4.51
CA GLN A 499 -4.88 -25.10 -3.62
C GLN A 499 -4.03 -23.86 -3.25
N SER A 500 -4.69 -22.73 -3.01
CA SER A 500 -4.09 -21.49 -2.50
C SER A 500 -3.61 -21.64 -1.05
N THR A 501 -2.47 -21.03 -0.72
CA THR A 501 -1.85 -21.12 0.61
C THR A 501 -2.75 -20.60 1.72
N GLU A 502 -3.36 -19.43 1.51
CA GLU A 502 -4.26 -18.76 2.45
C GLU A 502 -5.49 -19.63 2.82
N VAL A 503 -6.01 -20.43 1.89
CA VAL A 503 -7.13 -21.36 2.17
C VAL A 503 -6.69 -22.58 2.99
N LEU A 504 -5.46 -23.06 2.82
CA LEU A 504 -4.90 -24.14 3.65
C LEU A 504 -4.58 -23.65 5.07
N PHE A 505 -4.01 -22.44 5.20
CA PHE A 505 -3.72 -21.85 6.51
C PHE A 505 -4.98 -21.64 7.36
N LEU A 506 -6.10 -21.22 6.76
CA LEU A 506 -7.41 -21.07 7.42
C LEU A 506 -7.89 -22.37 8.10
N GLU A 507 -7.64 -23.53 7.48
CA GLU A 507 -7.96 -24.85 8.05
C GLU A 507 -6.89 -25.33 9.03
N GLN A 508 -5.61 -25.06 8.80
CA GLN A 508 -4.55 -25.38 9.76
C GLN A 508 -4.73 -24.61 11.08
N CYS A 509 -5.12 -23.34 11.02
CA CYS A 509 -5.48 -22.54 12.20
C CYS A 509 -6.65 -23.17 12.97
N HIS A 510 -7.68 -23.67 12.26
CA HIS A 510 -8.78 -24.42 12.89
C HIS A 510 -8.28 -25.66 13.64
N ARG A 511 -7.28 -26.37 13.11
CA ARG A 511 -6.71 -27.56 13.76
C ARG A 511 -5.92 -27.20 15.03
N PHE A 512 -5.20 -26.07 15.05
CA PHE A 512 -4.45 -25.63 16.24
C PHE A 512 -5.33 -25.05 17.36
N LEU A 513 -6.36 -24.26 17.03
CA LEU A 513 -7.26 -23.67 18.02
C LEU A 513 -8.01 -24.72 18.85
N LYS A 514 -8.19 -24.47 20.15
CA LYS A 514 -9.15 -25.21 20.97
C LYS A 514 -10.60 -24.79 20.66
N GLU A 515 -11.57 -25.56 21.12
CA GLU A 515 -13.00 -25.19 20.98
C GLU A 515 -13.27 -23.84 21.68
N GLY A 516 -13.98 -22.94 21.01
CA GLY A 516 -14.21 -21.56 21.49
C GLY A 516 -13.00 -20.62 21.36
N GLY A 517 -11.85 -21.08 20.86
CA GLY A 517 -10.69 -20.23 20.58
C GLY A 517 -10.90 -19.30 19.38
N TYR A 518 -10.15 -18.20 19.33
CA TYR A 518 -10.28 -17.14 18.32
C TYR A 518 -9.19 -17.19 17.24
N LEU A 519 -9.59 -17.09 15.98
CA LEU A 519 -8.70 -16.77 14.86
C LEU A 519 -8.88 -15.30 14.48
N ALA A 520 -7.80 -14.54 14.37
CA ALA A 520 -7.75 -13.30 13.61
C ALA A 520 -6.72 -13.44 12.49
N MET A 521 -7.21 -13.49 11.26
CA MET A 521 -6.42 -13.78 10.07
C MET A 521 -6.56 -12.66 9.05
N VAL A 522 -5.44 -12.14 8.56
CA VAL A 522 -5.47 -11.29 7.36
C VAL A 522 -5.71 -12.19 6.14
N VAL A 523 -6.69 -11.82 5.30
CA VAL A 523 -7.08 -12.57 4.11
C VAL A 523 -7.21 -11.64 2.90
N PRO A 524 -6.89 -12.10 1.67
CA PRO A 524 -7.25 -11.37 0.47
C PRO A 524 -8.76 -11.42 0.26
N ASP A 525 -9.36 -10.30 -0.18
CA ASP A 525 -10.81 -10.16 -0.33
C ASP A 525 -11.45 -11.20 -1.25
N GLY A 526 -10.68 -11.81 -2.15
CA GLY A 526 -11.12 -12.91 -2.99
C GLY A 526 -11.67 -14.11 -2.23
N ILE A 527 -11.25 -14.38 -0.99
CA ILE A 527 -11.86 -15.41 -0.13
C ILE A 527 -13.30 -15.00 0.27
N LEU A 528 -13.53 -13.70 0.44
CA LEU A 528 -14.80 -13.13 0.90
C LEU A 528 -15.79 -12.91 -0.26
N THR A 529 -15.32 -12.66 -1.48
CA THR A 529 -16.19 -12.33 -2.64
C THR A 529 -16.30 -13.43 -3.71
N ASN A 530 -15.22 -14.15 -4.06
CA ASN A 530 -15.23 -14.97 -5.28
C ASN A 530 -16.16 -16.17 -5.16
N SER A 531 -17.06 -16.37 -6.13
CA SER A 531 -17.96 -17.53 -6.21
C SER A 531 -17.22 -18.86 -6.35
N SER A 532 -16.04 -18.85 -6.99
CA SER A 532 -15.15 -20.02 -7.08
C SER A 532 -14.63 -20.51 -5.73
N LEU A 533 -14.71 -19.68 -4.67
CA LEU A 533 -14.33 -19.99 -3.30
C LEU A 533 -15.54 -20.10 -2.35
N GLN A 534 -16.77 -20.23 -2.86
CA GLN A 534 -17.98 -20.39 -2.04
C GLN A 534 -17.84 -21.54 -1.02
N TYR A 535 -17.30 -22.69 -1.44
CA TYR A 535 -17.06 -23.85 -0.57
C TYR A 535 -16.10 -23.56 0.61
N VAL A 536 -15.24 -22.54 0.51
CA VAL A 536 -14.40 -22.09 1.63
C VAL A 536 -15.25 -21.32 2.64
N ARG A 537 -16.10 -20.40 2.16
CA ARG A 537 -17.06 -19.66 3.00
C ARG A 537 -18.05 -20.59 3.68
N GLU A 538 -18.59 -21.58 2.97
CA GLU A 538 -19.50 -22.57 3.56
C GLU A 538 -18.84 -23.45 4.63
N GLY A 539 -17.55 -23.75 4.49
CA GLY A 539 -16.79 -24.44 5.53
C GLY A 539 -16.26 -23.52 6.64
N ILE A 540 -16.28 -22.19 6.47
CA ILE A 540 -16.13 -21.22 7.57
C ILE A 540 -17.39 -21.27 8.43
N GLU A 541 -18.58 -21.15 7.82
CA GLU A 541 -19.89 -21.27 8.52
C GLU A 541 -20.03 -22.55 9.35
N GLU A 542 -19.43 -23.66 8.89
CA GLU A 542 -19.46 -24.94 9.62
C GLU A 542 -18.49 -25.00 10.80
N LYS A 543 -17.29 -24.43 10.65
CA LYS A 543 -16.17 -24.60 11.60
C LYS A 543 -16.06 -23.45 12.60
N TYR A 544 -16.70 -22.31 12.33
CA TYR A 544 -16.52 -21.09 13.08
C TYR A 544 -17.79 -20.22 13.17
N ARG A 545 -18.03 -19.62 14.34
CA ARG A 545 -18.82 -18.38 14.42
C ARG A 545 -18.01 -17.27 13.74
N ILE A 546 -18.59 -16.60 12.75
CA ILE A 546 -18.01 -15.37 12.20
C ILE A 546 -18.23 -14.26 13.24
N VAL A 547 -17.14 -13.66 13.74
CA VAL A 547 -17.21 -12.60 14.75
C VAL A 547 -17.19 -11.25 14.08
N ALA A 548 -16.21 -11.01 13.20
CA ALA A 548 -16.12 -9.75 12.47
C ALA A 548 -15.40 -9.87 11.13
N VAL A 549 -15.73 -8.96 10.21
CA VAL A 549 -14.98 -8.72 8.98
C VAL A 549 -14.65 -7.23 8.87
N VAL A 550 -13.36 -6.90 8.84
CA VAL A 550 -12.88 -5.52 8.76
C VAL A 550 -12.06 -5.33 7.49
N SER A 551 -12.64 -4.64 6.52
CA SER A 551 -12.01 -4.41 5.22
C SER A 551 -11.02 -3.25 5.26
N MET A 552 -9.82 -3.48 4.73
CA MET A 552 -8.73 -2.52 4.72
C MET A 552 -8.68 -1.75 3.40
N PRO A 553 -8.11 -0.53 3.36
CA PRO A 553 -7.91 0.18 2.10
C PRO A 553 -6.93 -0.60 1.22
N GLN A 554 -7.11 -0.58 -0.11
CA GLN A 554 -6.22 -1.30 -1.04
C GLN A 554 -4.73 -0.88 -0.91
N THR A 555 -4.48 0.32 -0.41
CA THR A 555 -3.14 0.85 -0.15
C THR A 555 -2.44 0.23 1.07
N ALA A 556 -3.16 -0.54 1.90
CA ALA A 556 -2.67 -1.02 3.19
C ALA A 556 -1.36 -1.81 3.11
N PHE A 557 -1.21 -2.66 2.10
CA PHE A 557 0.02 -3.43 1.86
C PHE A 557 0.85 -2.89 0.68
N SER A 558 0.45 -1.77 0.04
CA SER A 558 1.20 -1.17 -1.08
C SER A 558 2.53 -0.58 -0.65
N ALA A 559 2.59 -0.01 0.56
CA ALA A 559 3.83 0.41 1.21
C ALA A 559 4.80 -0.78 1.47
N THR A 560 4.25 -1.99 1.48
CA THR A 560 4.94 -3.28 1.63
C THR A 560 4.75 -4.12 0.35
N GLY A 561 4.84 -3.48 -0.82
CA GLY A 561 4.96 -4.13 -2.14
C GLY A 561 3.72 -4.81 -2.72
N ALA A 562 2.59 -4.94 -2.00
CA ALA A 562 1.42 -5.70 -2.43
C ALA A 562 0.17 -4.82 -2.63
N GLY A 563 -0.32 -4.74 -3.88
CA GLY A 563 -1.52 -3.96 -4.25
C GLY A 563 -2.85 -4.71 -4.16
N VAL A 564 -2.91 -5.80 -3.38
CA VAL A 564 -4.11 -6.65 -3.22
C VAL A 564 -5.01 -6.05 -2.15
N LYS A 565 -6.32 -5.90 -2.43
CA LYS A 565 -7.30 -5.54 -1.40
C LYS A 565 -7.49 -6.72 -0.45
N SER A 566 -7.33 -6.44 0.83
CA SER A 566 -7.34 -7.43 1.91
C SER A 566 -8.22 -6.97 3.05
N SER A 567 -8.68 -7.94 3.85
CA SER A 567 -9.53 -7.72 5.01
C SER A 567 -9.01 -8.55 6.18
N VAL A 568 -9.35 -8.16 7.40
CA VAL A 568 -9.09 -8.97 8.60
C VAL A 568 -10.37 -9.70 8.98
N LEU A 569 -10.28 -11.02 9.06
CA LEU A 569 -11.36 -11.92 9.39
C LEU A 569 -11.18 -12.42 10.83
N PHE A 570 -12.13 -12.11 11.69
CA PHE A 570 -12.19 -12.57 13.09
C PHE A 570 -13.24 -13.68 13.21
N LEU A 571 -12.81 -14.84 13.69
CA LEU A 571 -13.63 -16.05 13.82
C LEU A 571 -13.47 -16.65 15.23
N LYS A 572 -14.52 -17.29 15.76
CA LYS A 572 -14.47 -18.09 16.99
C LYS A 572 -14.80 -19.55 16.66
N LYS A 573 -13.88 -20.47 16.94
CA LYS A 573 -14.00 -21.89 16.57
C LYS A 573 -15.20 -22.55 17.27
N HIS A 574 -16.05 -23.21 16.48
CA HIS A 574 -17.13 -24.04 17.01
C HIS A 574 -16.60 -25.29 17.73
N SER A 575 -17.42 -25.87 18.62
CA SER A 575 -17.13 -27.22 19.11
C SER A 575 -17.38 -28.26 18.02
N GLN A 576 -16.72 -29.41 18.11
CA GLN A 576 -16.86 -30.50 17.14
C GLN A 576 -18.33 -30.92 16.96
N ALA A 577 -19.09 -30.95 18.05
CA ALA A 577 -20.53 -31.29 18.02
C ALA A 577 -21.39 -30.25 17.29
N VAL A 578 -21.05 -28.96 17.36
CA VAL A 578 -21.76 -27.90 16.60
C VAL A 578 -21.41 -28.00 15.12
N THR A 579 -20.12 -28.17 14.78
CA THR A 579 -19.66 -28.41 13.40
C THR A 579 -20.38 -29.60 12.76
N GLU A 580 -20.43 -30.74 13.45
CA GLU A 580 -21.12 -31.94 12.99
C GLU A 580 -22.64 -31.72 12.87
N SER A 581 -23.26 -31.00 13.81
CA SER A 581 -24.69 -30.68 13.76
C SER A 581 -25.05 -29.84 12.53
N ILE A 582 -24.28 -28.79 12.24
CA ILE A 582 -24.45 -27.95 11.05
C ILE A 582 -24.29 -28.78 9.77
N GLN A 583 -23.26 -29.64 9.70
CA GLN A 583 -23.01 -30.49 8.53
C GLN A 583 -24.13 -31.51 8.28
N GLN A 584 -24.63 -32.19 9.33
CA GLN A 584 -25.76 -33.10 9.19
C GLN A 584 -27.05 -32.37 8.79
N ALA A 585 -27.28 -31.17 9.32
CA ALA A 585 -28.45 -30.37 8.98
C ALA A 585 -28.41 -29.86 7.52
N LYS A 586 -27.25 -29.41 7.03
CA LYS A 586 -27.02 -29.08 5.60
C LYS A 586 -27.31 -30.29 4.70
N LEU A 587 -26.79 -31.48 5.04
CA LEU A 587 -27.02 -32.71 4.27
C LEU A 587 -28.49 -33.14 4.24
N ALA A 588 -29.17 -33.11 5.40
CA ALA A 588 -30.59 -33.42 5.50
C ALA A 588 -31.46 -32.47 4.64
N LEU A 589 -31.14 -31.17 4.63
CA LEU A 589 -31.84 -30.19 3.80
C LEU A 589 -31.62 -30.45 2.30
N GLN A 590 -30.41 -30.80 1.86
CA GLN A 590 -30.14 -31.16 0.47
C GLN A 590 -30.99 -32.36 0.02
N ASP A 591 -31.06 -33.42 0.83
CA ASP A 591 -31.88 -34.61 0.54
C ASP A 591 -33.39 -34.34 0.59
N GLN A 592 -33.85 -33.48 1.51
CA GLN A 592 -35.23 -32.99 1.53
C GLN A 592 -35.58 -32.22 0.24
N ILE A 593 -34.68 -31.38 -0.26
CA ILE A 593 -34.89 -30.60 -1.50
C ILE A 593 -34.82 -31.50 -2.75
N LYS A 594 -33.89 -32.46 -2.84
CA LYS A 594 -33.86 -33.48 -3.91
C LYS A 594 -35.19 -34.23 -4.02
N GLN A 595 -35.71 -34.69 -2.88
CA GLN A 595 -36.94 -35.50 -2.81
C GLN A 595 -38.19 -34.65 -3.04
N GLY A 596 -38.32 -33.51 -2.37
CA GLY A 596 -39.51 -32.66 -2.43
C GLY A 596 -39.77 -31.99 -3.78
N ASN A 597 -38.76 -31.94 -4.65
CA ASN A 597 -38.88 -31.43 -6.03
C ASN A 597 -38.71 -32.54 -7.09
N ASP A 598 -38.74 -33.81 -6.68
CA ASP A 598 -38.70 -35.00 -7.54
C ASP A 598 -37.50 -35.06 -8.52
N TYR A 599 -36.36 -34.49 -8.12
CA TYR A 599 -35.24 -34.13 -8.99
C TYR A 599 -34.73 -35.27 -9.87
N LEU A 600 -34.54 -36.46 -9.28
CA LEU A 600 -34.02 -37.63 -10.01
C LEU A 600 -34.95 -38.08 -11.15
N LYS A 601 -36.28 -38.00 -10.95
CA LYS A 601 -37.27 -38.33 -12.00
C LYS A 601 -37.26 -37.30 -13.13
N LEU A 602 -37.07 -36.03 -12.81
CA LEU A 602 -36.95 -34.94 -13.79
C LEU A 602 -35.65 -35.07 -14.60
N LEU A 603 -34.52 -35.35 -13.93
CA LEU A 603 -33.24 -35.57 -14.57
C LEU A 603 -33.28 -36.77 -15.52
N ASP A 604 -33.84 -37.91 -15.09
CA ASP A 604 -34.04 -39.08 -15.96
C ASP A 604 -34.96 -38.77 -17.15
N LYS A 605 -36.03 -37.98 -16.95
CA LYS A 605 -36.92 -37.55 -18.03
C LYS A 605 -36.19 -36.70 -19.07
N ILE A 606 -35.33 -35.77 -18.64
CA ILE A 606 -34.52 -34.93 -19.53
C ILE A 606 -33.45 -35.76 -20.25
N GLU A 607 -32.70 -36.62 -19.54
CA GLU A 607 -31.72 -37.52 -20.15
C GLU A 607 -32.35 -38.47 -21.19
N ASN A 608 -33.55 -38.98 -20.92
CA ASN A 608 -34.24 -39.88 -21.85
C ASN A 608 -34.86 -39.13 -23.05
N ASN A 609 -35.36 -37.91 -22.85
CA ASN A 609 -35.74 -37.03 -23.97
C ASN A 609 -34.54 -36.70 -24.88
N LYS A 610 -33.38 -36.38 -24.31
CA LYS A 610 -32.12 -36.18 -25.03
C LYS A 610 -31.72 -37.38 -25.87
N LYS A 611 -31.72 -38.58 -25.27
CA LYS A 611 -31.45 -39.86 -25.97
C LYS A 611 -32.45 -40.10 -27.11
N ARG A 612 -33.72 -39.73 -26.92
CA ARG A 612 -34.79 -39.84 -27.93
C ARG A 612 -34.62 -38.85 -29.09
N HIS A 613 -34.39 -37.58 -28.81
CA HIS A 613 -34.18 -36.52 -29.81
C HIS A 613 -33.00 -36.87 -30.72
N LEU A 614 -31.87 -37.27 -30.14
CA LEU A 614 -30.67 -37.70 -30.87
C LEU A 614 -30.87 -38.96 -31.71
N LYS A 615 -31.78 -39.86 -31.31
CA LYS A 615 -32.12 -41.10 -32.05
C LYS A 615 -33.13 -40.87 -33.17
N GLU A 616 -34.09 -39.98 -32.98
CA GLU A 616 -35.16 -39.69 -33.94
C GLU A 616 -34.77 -38.60 -34.96
N LEU A 617 -33.57 -38.02 -34.88
CA LEU A 617 -33.05 -36.97 -35.79
C LEU A 617 -33.99 -35.76 -35.95
N ARG A 618 -34.74 -35.42 -34.88
CA ARG A 618 -35.73 -34.32 -34.93
C ARG A 618 -35.02 -33.00 -35.24
N GLY A 619 -35.52 -32.26 -36.22
CA GLY A 619 -34.94 -30.98 -36.63
C GLY A 619 -33.56 -31.06 -37.30
N PHE A 620 -33.07 -32.26 -37.64
CA PHE A 620 -31.86 -32.41 -38.45
C PHE A 620 -32.21 -32.46 -39.95
N ASP A 621 -31.72 -31.50 -40.73
CA ASP A 621 -31.82 -31.57 -42.18
C ASP A 621 -30.73 -32.52 -42.74
N ASN A 622 -31.18 -33.62 -43.33
CA ASN A 622 -30.34 -34.62 -43.98
C ASN A 622 -30.52 -34.60 -45.52
N ALA A 623 -30.42 -33.41 -46.12
CA ALA A 623 -30.52 -33.21 -47.58
C ALA A 623 -29.63 -34.14 -48.44
N GLN A 624 -28.56 -34.72 -47.87
CA GLN A 624 -27.67 -35.68 -48.53
C GLN A 624 -28.06 -37.16 -48.33
N ASN A 625 -29.12 -37.48 -47.58
CA ASN A 625 -29.55 -38.85 -47.21
C ASN A 625 -28.42 -39.71 -46.61
N LEU A 626 -27.52 -39.10 -45.84
CA LEU A 626 -26.43 -39.81 -45.17
C LEU A 626 -26.98 -40.75 -44.08
N SER A 627 -26.36 -41.91 -43.91
CA SER A 627 -26.76 -42.90 -42.91
C SER A 627 -25.57 -43.61 -42.28
N GLY A 628 -25.81 -44.25 -41.13
CA GLY A 628 -24.77 -44.97 -40.39
C GLY A 628 -23.56 -44.09 -40.07
N LYS A 629 -22.36 -44.61 -40.32
CA LYS A 629 -21.11 -43.94 -39.99
C LYS A 629 -20.86 -42.65 -40.80
N ALA A 630 -21.30 -42.61 -42.06
CA ALA A 630 -21.15 -41.43 -42.92
C ALA A 630 -21.99 -40.24 -42.41
N LEU A 631 -23.14 -40.51 -41.79
CA LEU A 631 -23.91 -39.49 -41.07
C LEU A 631 -23.15 -39.00 -39.83
N THR A 632 -22.70 -39.92 -38.96
CA THR A 632 -22.08 -39.55 -37.68
C THR A 632 -20.73 -38.84 -37.82
N ASP A 633 -20.00 -39.11 -38.90
CA ASP A 633 -18.71 -38.49 -39.19
C ASP A 633 -18.85 -37.15 -39.94
N SER A 634 -20.06 -36.76 -40.39
CA SER A 634 -20.32 -35.47 -41.04
C SER A 634 -20.26 -34.29 -40.06
N GLU A 635 -19.79 -33.13 -40.54
CA GLU A 635 -19.66 -31.89 -39.74
C GLU A 635 -21.04 -31.40 -39.27
N LEU A 636 -22.02 -31.30 -40.18
CA LEU A 636 -23.40 -30.90 -39.90
C LEU A 636 -24.04 -31.74 -38.78
N TYR A 637 -23.84 -33.07 -38.78
CA TYR A 637 -24.36 -33.92 -37.71
C TYR A 637 -23.62 -33.70 -36.38
N LYS A 638 -22.30 -33.47 -36.39
CA LYS A 638 -21.53 -33.14 -35.18
C LYS A 638 -21.99 -31.82 -34.57
N GLU A 639 -22.28 -30.82 -35.39
CA GLU A 639 -22.76 -29.50 -34.97
C GLU A 639 -24.20 -29.55 -34.45
N TRP A 640 -25.13 -30.20 -35.17
CA TRP A 640 -26.48 -30.45 -34.68
C TRP A 640 -26.50 -31.27 -33.39
N LYS A 641 -25.70 -32.34 -33.32
CA LYS A 641 -25.55 -33.12 -32.09
C LYS A 641 -25.00 -32.27 -30.95
N LYS A 642 -24.11 -31.31 -31.22
CA LYS A 642 -23.56 -30.38 -30.23
C LYS A 642 -24.61 -29.37 -29.76
N SER A 643 -25.43 -28.80 -30.64
CA SER A 643 -26.50 -27.86 -30.25
C SER A 643 -27.63 -28.55 -29.48
N VAL A 644 -28.13 -29.70 -29.94
CA VAL A 644 -29.10 -30.53 -29.18
C VAL A 644 -28.49 -31.02 -27.85
N THR A 645 -27.17 -31.26 -27.80
CA THR A 645 -26.50 -31.59 -26.54
C THR A 645 -26.44 -30.40 -25.58
N ALA A 646 -26.29 -29.17 -26.08
CA ALA A 646 -26.35 -27.95 -25.28
C ALA A 646 -27.78 -27.71 -24.75
N GLU A 647 -28.81 -27.71 -25.60
CA GLU A 647 -30.22 -27.48 -25.22
C GLU A 647 -30.65 -28.31 -23.99
N TYR A 648 -30.35 -29.62 -24.01
CA TYR A 648 -30.66 -30.50 -22.88
C TYR A 648 -29.66 -30.43 -21.71
N ASN A 649 -28.47 -29.86 -21.88
CA ASN A 649 -27.61 -29.50 -20.74
C ASN A 649 -28.14 -28.23 -20.06
N ASP A 650 -28.58 -27.23 -20.83
CA ASP A 650 -29.10 -25.97 -20.31
C ASP A 650 -30.39 -26.20 -19.49
N GLN A 651 -31.25 -27.12 -19.95
CA GLN A 651 -32.40 -27.62 -19.17
C GLN A 651 -32.01 -28.32 -17.85
N ILE A 652 -30.83 -28.96 -17.79
CA ILE A 652 -30.32 -29.61 -16.58
C ILE A 652 -29.73 -28.57 -15.63
N GLU A 653 -28.90 -27.65 -16.12
CA GLU A 653 -28.29 -26.62 -15.28
C GLU A 653 -29.32 -25.63 -14.74
N ALA A 654 -30.36 -25.23 -15.51
CA ALA A 654 -31.46 -24.43 -14.99
C ALA A 654 -32.26 -25.13 -13.88
N LEU A 655 -32.44 -26.46 -13.99
CA LEU A 655 -33.05 -27.26 -12.93
C LEU A 655 -32.16 -27.34 -11.67
N LYS A 656 -30.83 -27.37 -11.83
CA LYS A 656 -29.90 -27.30 -10.69
C LYS A 656 -29.86 -25.90 -10.06
N GLU A 657 -29.86 -24.85 -10.87
CA GLU A 657 -29.83 -23.44 -10.45
C GLU A 657 -31.05 -23.16 -9.54
N SER A 658 -32.26 -23.52 -9.99
CA SER A 658 -33.49 -23.42 -9.20
C SER A 658 -33.45 -24.19 -7.87
N LEU A 659 -32.83 -25.39 -7.84
CA LEU A 659 -32.69 -26.17 -6.59
C LEU A 659 -31.58 -25.65 -5.68
N SER A 660 -30.56 -24.99 -6.23
CA SER A 660 -29.45 -24.38 -5.49
C SER A 660 -29.89 -23.08 -4.81
N ASP A 661 -30.65 -22.23 -5.52
CA ASP A 661 -31.29 -21.04 -4.93
C ASP A 661 -32.22 -21.42 -3.77
N LYS A 662 -33.10 -22.41 -4.00
CA LYS A 662 -34.02 -22.93 -2.98
C LYS A 662 -33.27 -23.56 -1.78
N TYR A 663 -32.08 -24.12 -1.99
CA TYR A 663 -31.22 -24.57 -0.90
C TYR A 663 -30.62 -23.38 -0.13
N GLY A 664 -30.18 -22.31 -0.80
CA GLY A 664 -29.73 -21.08 -0.16
C GLY A 664 -30.80 -20.45 0.74
N GLU A 665 -32.02 -20.29 0.21
CA GLU A 665 -33.16 -19.70 0.92
C GLU A 665 -33.60 -20.51 2.16
N GLU A 666 -33.54 -21.84 2.12
CA GLU A 666 -33.88 -22.68 3.28
C GLU A 666 -32.70 -22.89 4.26
N LYS A 667 -31.44 -22.89 3.77
CA LYS A 667 -30.22 -23.05 4.58
C LYS A 667 -30.13 -22.00 5.70
N GLN A 668 -30.53 -20.76 5.39
CA GLN A 668 -30.55 -19.63 6.34
C GLN A 668 -31.46 -19.85 7.56
N LYS A 669 -32.39 -20.81 7.50
CA LYS A 669 -33.34 -21.14 8.58
C LYS A 669 -32.90 -22.34 9.43
N VAL A 670 -31.79 -22.99 9.07
CA VAL A 670 -31.32 -24.27 9.62
C VAL A 670 -30.06 -24.11 10.48
N ILE A 671 -29.30 -23.03 10.29
CA ILE A 671 -28.15 -22.66 11.13
C ILE A 671 -28.63 -21.67 12.20
N GLU A 672 -28.07 -21.74 13.41
CA GLU A 672 -28.35 -20.75 14.47
C GLU A 672 -27.89 -19.35 14.03
N ASP A 673 -28.80 -18.39 14.06
CA ASP A 673 -28.55 -17.03 13.58
C ASP A 673 -27.93 -16.15 14.68
N TYR A 674 -26.97 -15.32 14.29
CA TYR A 674 -26.20 -14.49 15.23
C TYR A 674 -25.63 -13.23 14.56
N PRO A 675 -25.39 -12.14 15.31
CA PRO A 675 -24.78 -10.93 14.77
C PRO A 675 -23.28 -11.11 14.49
N ILE A 676 -22.85 -10.44 13.40
CA ILE A 676 -21.50 -10.32 12.87
C ILE A 676 -21.17 -8.83 12.74
N PHE A 677 -20.04 -8.39 13.27
CA PHE A 677 -19.57 -7.00 13.14
C PHE A 677 -18.88 -6.78 11.79
N MET A 678 -19.26 -5.73 11.06
CA MET A 678 -18.66 -5.38 9.77
C MET A 678 -18.14 -3.95 9.78
N ALA A 679 -16.93 -3.74 9.25
CA ALA A 679 -16.32 -2.42 9.15
C ALA A 679 -15.51 -2.21 7.86
N ILE A 680 -15.39 -0.96 7.41
CA ILE A 680 -14.56 -0.54 6.27
C ILE A 680 -13.67 0.64 6.68
N ALA A 681 -12.34 0.42 6.69
CA ALA A 681 -11.36 1.47 6.90
C ALA A 681 -10.93 2.13 5.58
N GLU A 682 -10.84 3.46 5.55
CA GLU A 682 -10.24 4.22 4.43
C GLU A 682 -8.81 4.69 4.73
N ASP A 683 -8.44 4.90 6.00
CA ASP A 683 -7.11 5.33 6.44
C ASP A 683 -6.67 4.55 7.69
N ILE A 684 -5.43 4.07 7.70
CA ILE A 684 -4.90 3.15 8.71
C ILE A 684 -3.56 3.63 9.31
N GLY A 685 -3.34 4.95 9.32
CA GLY A 685 -2.16 5.58 9.91
C GLY A 685 -0.99 5.81 8.94
N TYR A 686 -1.14 5.45 7.66
CA TYR A 686 -0.15 5.72 6.60
C TYR A 686 -0.75 5.66 5.17
N ASP A 687 -0.12 6.39 4.25
CA ASP A 687 -0.46 6.41 2.83
C ASP A 687 0.18 5.26 2.02
N ALA A 688 -0.13 5.18 0.72
CA ALA A 688 0.40 4.14 -0.19
C ALA A 688 1.94 4.07 -0.30
N THR A 689 2.66 5.10 0.17
CA THR A 689 4.13 5.14 0.20
C THR A 689 4.72 4.72 1.56
N GLY A 690 3.87 4.40 2.54
CA GLY A 690 4.27 4.08 3.91
C GLY A 690 4.57 5.31 4.76
N LYS A 691 4.24 6.51 4.27
CA LYS A 691 4.37 7.74 5.04
C LYS A 691 3.17 7.87 5.97
N SER A 692 3.43 8.11 7.26
CA SER A 692 2.37 8.20 8.27
C SER A 692 1.38 9.34 7.99
N THR A 693 0.09 9.04 8.17
CA THR A 693 -1.03 9.99 8.18
C THR A 693 -1.35 10.36 9.63
N ASN A 694 -1.96 11.53 9.85
CA ASN A 694 -2.36 12.01 11.19
C ASN A 694 -3.66 11.35 11.70
N ASN A 695 -4.10 10.25 11.10
CA ASN A 695 -5.40 9.62 11.33
C ASN A 695 -5.28 8.10 11.17
N ASN A 696 -5.90 7.34 12.07
CA ASN A 696 -5.94 5.88 12.02
C ASN A 696 -7.33 5.40 12.40
N GLU A 697 -8.11 4.94 11.42
CA GLU A 697 -9.48 4.48 11.65
C GLU A 697 -9.53 3.18 12.46
N LEU A 698 -8.45 2.39 12.44
CA LEU A 698 -8.37 1.13 13.19
C LEU A 698 -8.41 1.31 14.71
N ASP A 699 -7.92 2.43 15.25
CA ASP A 699 -8.03 2.69 16.69
C ASP A 699 -9.47 3.02 17.13
N PHE A 700 -10.34 3.46 16.21
CA PHE A 700 -11.77 3.62 16.49
C PHE A 700 -12.54 2.32 16.24
N ILE A 701 -12.37 1.70 15.07
CA ILE A 701 -12.97 0.40 14.72
C ILE A 701 -12.64 -0.64 15.78
N GLY A 702 -11.39 -0.66 16.27
CA GLY A 702 -10.93 -1.59 17.30
C GLY A 702 -11.62 -1.42 18.65
N ARG A 703 -11.87 -0.18 19.11
CA ARG A 703 -12.62 0.04 20.37
C ARG A 703 -14.04 -0.48 20.29
N GLU A 704 -14.69 -0.34 19.14
CA GLU A 704 -16.06 -0.82 18.95
C GLU A 704 -16.12 -2.34 18.75
N LEU A 705 -15.14 -2.92 18.04
CA LEU A 705 -15.01 -4.38 17.90
C LEU A 705 -14.66 -5.07 19.24
N ALA A 706 -13.81 -4.47 20.07
CA ALA A 706 -13.50 -5.00 21.40
C ALA A 706 -14.75 -5.10 22.30
N ARG A 707 -15.61 -4.07 22.29
CA ARG A 707 -16.92 -4.08 22.98
C ARG A 707 -17.85 -5.16 22.43
N PHE A 708 -17.85 -5.39 21.12
CA PHE A 708 -18.65 -6.44 20.50
C PHE A 708 -18.15 -7.85 20.86
N ILE A 709 -16.83 -8.04 20.99
CA ILE A 709 -16.27 -9.30 21.51
C ILE A 709 -16.63 -9.49 22.99
N GLU A 710 -16.59 -8.43 23.81
CA GLU A 710 -17.08 -8.45 25.20
C GLU A 710 -18.59 -8.74 25.31
N SER A 711 -19.42 -8.27 24.35
CA SER A 711 -20.85 -8.59 24.32
C SER A 711 -21.09 -10.07 24.04
N ILE A 712 -20.30 -10.68 23.16
CA ILE A 712 -20.35 -12.13 22.88
C ILE A 712 -19.92 -12.93 24.12
N GLU A 713 -18.82 -12.58 24.79
CA GLU A 713 -18.37 -13.32 25.98
C GLU A 713 -19.29 -13.14 27.20
N SER A 714 -20.05 -12.05 27.26
CA SER A 714 -21.03 -11.78 28.32
C SER A 714 -22.48 -12.14 27.97
N GLY A 715 -22.75 -12.56 26.73
CA GLY A 715 -24.06 -12.99 26.22
C GLY A 715 -25.09 -11.87 26.08
N LYS A 716 -24.71 -10.69 25.56
CA LYS A 716 -25.52 -9.45 25.57
C LYS A 716 -25.33 -8.55 24.33
N ASP A 717 -25.59 -9.06 23.13
CA ASP A 717 -25.32 -8.35 21.86
C ASP A 717 -26.16 -7.06 21.64
N GLY A 718 -25.53 -5.94 21.19
CA GLY A 718 -26.20 -4.64 20.86
C GLY A 718 -25.25 -3.44 20.56
N PHE A 719 -25.70 -2.39 19.84
CA PHE A 719 -24.80 -1.35 19.24
C PHE A 719 -25.43 0.04 18.90
N PHE A 720 -24.65 1.14 18.69
CA PHE A 720 -25.10 2.55 18.41
C PHE A 720 -24.07 3.47 17.65
N LEU A 721 -24.48 4.43 16.78
CA LEU A 721 -23.60 5.29 15.91
C LEU A 721 -24.17 6.68 15.42
N GLY A 722 -23.39 7.50 14.66
CA GLY A 722 -23.88 8.57 13.73
C GLY A 722 -22.95 9.76 13.27
N LEU A 723 -23.01 10.16 11.97
CA LEU A 723 -22.86 11.53 11.32
C LEU A 723 -21.52 12.15 10.68
N ASP A 724 -21.59 12.50 9.35
CA ASP A 724 -21.06 13.66 8.48
C ASP A 724 -19.97 13.61 7.27
N VAL A 725 -20.19 14.25 6.05
CA VAL A 725 -19.44 14.16 4.69
C VAL A 725 -18.17 15.06 4.34
N ASP A 726 -17.59 15.37 3.12
CA ASP A 726 -17.91 15.49 1.63
C ASP A 726 -16.69 15.37 0.60
N LYS A 727 -16.89 15.17 -0.74
CA LYS A 727 -15.89 15.19 -1.89
C LYS A 727 -16.47 15.50 -3.33
N THR A 728 -15.75 16.22 -4.24
CA THR A 728 -16.27 16.64 -5.60
C THR A 728 -15.28 16.82 -6.84
N ARG A 729 -14.30 15.95 -7.22
CA ARG A 729 -13.24 16.32 -8.26
C ARG A 729 -12.52 15.26 -9.20
N THR A 730 -13.11 14.57 -10.21
CA THR A 730 -12.32 13.70 -11.17
C THR A 730 -12.98 13.22 -12.52
N PHE A 731 -12.22 12.99 -13.64
CA PHE A 731 -12.54 12.07 -14.80
C PHE A 731 -11.33 11.75 -15.77
N LEU A 732 -11.52 10.98 -16.88
CA LEU A 732 -10.47 10.39 -17.79
C LEU A 732 -10.84 10.29 -19.32
N VAL A 733 -9.87 9.99 -20.21
CA VAL A 733 -9.97 9.79 -21.70
C VAL A 733 -9.00 8.66 -22.20
N ASN A 734 -9.13 8.14 -23.45
CA ASN A 734 -8.45 6.91 -23.96
C ASN A 734 -7.65 7.09 -25.30
N CYS A 735 -7.15 5.99 -25.91
CA CYS A 735 -5.80 5.87 -26.47
C CYS A 735 -5.61 5.88 -28.03
N ILE A 736 -6.65 6.09 -28.86
CA ILE A 736 -6.53 5.81 -30.32
C ILE A 736 -5.82 6.92 -31.14
N ASP A 737 -5.81 8.16 -30.66
CA ASP A 737 -5.48 9.35 -31.47
C ASP A 737 -3.97 9.61 -31.64
N LEU A 738 -3.15 8.56 -31.84
CA LEU A 738 -1.69 8.57 -31.63
C LEU A 738 -0.87 7.80 -32.70
N ASN A 739 -0.40 8.43 -33.81
CA ASN A 739 0.47 7.81 -34.85
C ASN A 739 1.71 8.60 -35.38
N GLU A 740 2.31 9.51 -34.60
CA GLU A 740 3.57 10.27 -34.87
C GLU A 740 4.33 10.68 -33.57
N ARG A 741 3.64 10.72 -32.41
CA ARG A 741 4.07 11.08 -31.03
C ARG A 741 3.10 10.54 -29.96
N LEU A 742 3.53 9.97 -28.84
CA LEU A 742 2.60 9.60 -27.74
C LEU A 742 2.20 10.83 -26.89
N ASP A 743 1.21 11.60 -27.36
CA ASP A 743 0.85 12.94 -26.85
C ASP A 743 -0.55 13.38 -27.34
N PRO A 744 -1.58 13.50 -26.47
CA PRO A 744 -2.97 13.75 -26.86
C PRO A 744 -3.23 15.05 -27.62
N LEU A 745 -2.28 15.99 -27.55
CA LEU A 745 -2.44 17.33 -28.09
C LEU A 745 -1.73 17.50 -29.45
N TYR A 746 -0.85 16.59 -29.90
CA TYR A 746 0.04 16.86 -31.05
C TYR A 746 -0.59 16.74 -32.45
N TYR A 747 -1.69 16.02 -32.62
CA TYR A 747 -2.18 15.61 -33.94
C TYR A 747 -3.22 16.51 -34.57
N LYS A 748 -3.83 17.38 -33.77
CA LYS A 748 -5.13 17.97 -34.12
C LYS A 748 -5.05 18.97 -35.28
N SER A 749 -3.86 19.33 -35.75
CA SER A 749 -3.67 20.71 -36.20
C SER A 749 -2.57 21.02 -37.25
N ILE A 750 -1.51 20.20 -37.42
CA ILE A 750 -0.41 20.55 -38.37
C ILE A 750 -0.86 20.67 -39.84
N LYS A 751 -1.98 20.06 -40.24
CA LYS A 751 -2.48 20.07 -41.64
C LYS A 751 -3.95 20.52 -41.73
N GLY A 752 -4.19 21.79 -41.40
CA GLY A 752 -5.46 22.50 -41.65
C GLY A 752 -5.17 23.96 -42.01
N GLU A 753 -5.43 24.32 -43.26
CA GLU A 753 -5.06 25.59 -43.93
C GLU A 753 -5.04 26.85 -43.06
N LEU A 754 -3.88 27.48 -42.91
CA LEU A 754 -3.71 28.73 -42.16
C LEU A 754 -4.39 29.91 -42.88
N ILE A 755 -5.33 30.58 -42.20
CA ILE A 755 -5.99 31.84 -42.64
C ILE A 755 -4.99 32.87 -43.20
N ALA A 756 -3.76 32.90 -42.67
CA ALA A 756 -2.66 33.77 -43.12
C ALA A 756 -2.37 33.73 -44.63
N ASN A 757 -2.77 32.67 -45.34
CA ASN A 757 -2.60 32.52 -46.79
C ASN A 757 -3.87 32.86 -47.60
N LYS A 758 -4.98 33.21 -46.95
CA LYS A 758 -6.30 33.45 -47.57
C LYS A 758 -6.94 34.80 -47.20
N THR A 759 -6.50 35.44 -46.12
CA THR A 759 -7.10 36.71 -45.63
C THR A 759 -6.75 37.93 -46.50
N LYS A 760 -7.68 38.90 -46.61
CA LYS A 760 -7.43 40.22 -47.21
C LYS A 760 -6.75 41.22 -46.26
N TYR A 761 -6.51 40.85 -45.00
CA TYR A 761 -6.00 41.74 -43.96
C TYR A 761 -4.51 41.52 -43.64
N ASP A 762 -3.90 42.51 -42.98
CA ASP A 762 -2.49 42.51 -42.60
C ASP A 762 -2.13 41.31 -41.68
N VAL A 763 -1.17 40.48 -42.09
CA VAL A 763 -0.65 39.37 -41.29
C VAL A 763 0.73 39.71 -40.75
N LYS A 764 0.94 39.60 -39.43
CA LYS A 764 2.22 39.87 -38.74
C LYS A 764 2.51 38.78 -37.70
N LYS A 765 3.76 38.63 -37.25
CA LYS A 765 4.08 37.64 -36.21
C LYS A 765 3.59 38.14 -34.85
N LEU A 766 3.24 37.22 -33.96
CA LEU A 766 2.78 37.54 -32.61
C LEU A 766 3.81 38.37 -31.84
N ALA A 767 5.11 38.07 -31.99
CA ALA A 767 6.19 38.88 -31.42
C ALA A 767 6.38 40.26 -32.08
N ASP A 768 5.83 40.51 -33.27
CA ASP A 768 5.85 41.82 -33.92
C ASP A 768 4.72 42.71 -33.35
N VAL A 769 3.55 42.13 -33.06
CA VAL A 769 2.33 42.86 -32.62
C VAL A 769 2.10 42.88 -31.11
N ALA A 770 2.69 41.95 -30.36
CA ALA A 770 2.54 41.83 -28.91
C ALA A 770 3.91 41.70 -28.20
N PHE A 771 3.95 42.15 -26.95
CA PHE A 771 5.01 41.82 -26.00
C PHE A 771 4.70 40.47 -25.35
N LEU A 772 5.64 39.53 -25.44
CA LEU A 772 5.59 38.23 -24.79
C LEU A 772 6.47 38.24 -23.53
N SER A 773 5.93 37.84 -22.39
CA SER A 773 6.68 37.84 -21.12
C SER A 773 6.31 36.66 -20.23
N ARG A 774 7.30 35.79 -19.94
CA ARG A 774 7.11 34.60 -19.11
C ARG A 774 6.88 34.95 -17.64
N GLY A 775 6.00 34.20 -16.98
CA GLY A 775 5.82 34.25 -15.53
C GLY A 775 7.08 33.87 -14.77
N ARG A 776 7.08 34.07 -13.45
CA ARG A 776 8.23 33.82 -12.58
C ARG A 776 7.77 33.21 -11.26
N PHE A 777 8.43 32.13 -10.86
CA PHE A 777 8.54 31.72 -9.47
C PHE A 777 9.88 31.02 -9.31
N SER A 778 10.88 31.65 -8.69
CA SER A 778 12.26 31.16 -8.70
C SER A 778 12.59 30.16 -7.57
N PHE A 779 11.77 30.06 -6.52
CA PHE A 779 12.00 29.09 -5.44
C PHE A 779 11.56 27.67 -5.82
N ARG A 780 12.17 26.66 -5.19
CA ARG A 780 11.87 25.23 -5.32
C ARG A 780 12.08 24.57 -3.93
N PRO A 781 11.17 23.68 -3.46
CA PRO A 781 9.90 23.30 -4.06
C PRO A 781 8.92 24.48 -4.11
N ARG A 782 7.93 24.47 -5.03
CA ARG A 782 7.05 25.64 -5.22
C ARG A 782 6.07 25.84 -4.06
N ASN A 783 5.57 24.75 -3.50
CA ASN A 783 4.51 24.70 -2.49
C ASN A 783 4.98 24.99 -1.05
N ASP A 784 6.13 25.63 -0.85
CA ASP A 784 6.59 26.05 0.48
C ASP A 784 5.62 27.11 1.05
N PRO A 785 4.92 26.84 2.18
CA PRO A 785 3.86 27.73 2.69
C PRO A 785 4.31 29.16 2.97
N ARG A 786 5.61 29.38 3.20
CA ARG A 786 6.17 30.69 3.59
C ARG A 786 6.03 31.77 2.52
N PHE A 787 5.73 31.41 1.28
CA PHE A 787 5.53 32.34 0.17
C PHE A 787 4.06 32.73 -0.07
N TYR A 788 3.11 32.08 0.62
CA TYR A 788 1.68 32.13 0.35
C TYR A 788 0.87 32.88 1.42
N ASN A 789 -0.45 32.96 1.23
CA ASN A 789 -1.43 33.59 2.14
C ASN A 789 -1.14 35.07 2.35
N GLY A 790 -1.13 35.84 1.26
CA GLY A 790 -0.93 37.30 1.26
C GLY A 790 -1.86 38.04 0.31
N GLN A 791 -1.44 39.21 -0.15
CA GLN A 791 -2.27 40.16 -0.91
C GLN A 791 -2.17 40.06 -2.44
N TYR A 792 -1.25 39.26 -2.99
CA TYR A 792 -1.00 39.21 -4.44
C TYR A 792 -1.60 37.93 -5.06
N PRO A 793 -2.62 38.01 -5.94
CA PRO A 793 -3.19 36.84 -6.60
C PRO A 793 -2.13 35.99 -7.32
N PHE A 794 -2.19 34.67 -7.19
CA PHE A 794 -1.27 33.73 -7.84
C PHE A 794 -2.03 32.80 -8.80
N ILE A 795 -2.02 33.16 -10.09
CA ILE A 795 -2.72 32.38 -11.12
C ILE A 795 -1.89 31.14 -11.44
N GLN A 796 -2.47 29.96 -11.27
CA GLN A 796 -1.88 28.70 -11.71
C GLN A 796 -2.31 28.35 -13.15
N THR A 797 -1.65 27.36 -13.75
CA THR A 797 -2.00 26.85 -15.08
C THR A 797 -3.44 26.35 -15.14
N GLY A 798 -3.97 25.76 -14.06
CA GLY A 798 -5.37 25.30 -13.99
C GLY A 798 -6.38 26.45 -14.04
N ASP A 799 -6.14 27.55 -13.33
CA ASP A 799 -7.05 28.70 -13.28
C ASP A 799 -7.26 29.33 -14.69
N VAL A 800 -6.20 29.39 -15.51
CA VAL A 800 -6.26 29.88 -16.90
C VAL A 800 -7.05 28.91 -17.79
N VAL A 801 -6.91 27.60 -17.58
CA VAL A 801 -7.66 26.56 -18.33
C VAL A 801 -9.15 26.65 -18.00
N THR A 802 -9.52 26.69 -16.73
CA THR A 802 -10.92 26.81 -16.31
C THR A 802 -11.58 28.06 -16.87
N ALA A 803 -10.87 29.20 -16.90
CA ALA A 803 -11.36 30.43 -17.54
C ALA A 803 -11.45 30.31 -19.08
N SER A 804 -10.48 29.65 -19.72
CA SER A 804 -10.49 29.37 -21.17
C SER A 804 -11.68 28.49 -21.59
N GLU A 805 -12.03 27.48 -20.80
CA GLU A 805 -13.15 26.57 -21.04
C GLU A 805 -14.50 27.24 -20.74
N THR A 806 -14.67 27.79 -19.53
CA THR A 806 -15.94 28.39 -19.07
C THR A 806 -16.30 29.72 -19.72
N HIS A 807 -15.35 30.32 -20.45
CA HIS A 807 -15.43 31.67 -21.04
C HIS A 807 -15.67 32.78 -20.00
N GLY A 808 -15.31 32.54 -18.74
CA GLY A 808 -15.36 33.52 -17.66
C GLY A 808 -14.03 34.22 -17.38
N ASP A 809 -14.07 35.23 -16.50
CA ASP A 809 -12.86 35.87 -15.99
C ASP A 809 -12.02 34.90 -15.14
N ILE A 810 -10.69 35.03 -15.25
CA ILE A 810 -9.72 34.24 -14.47
C ILE A 810 -9.98 34.43 -12.98
N GLN A 811 -10.32 33.36 -12.26
CA GLN A 811 -10.35 33.34 -10.80
C GLN A 811 -8.98 32.90 -10.25
N TYR A 812 -8.75 33.07 -8.95
CA TYR A 812 -7.53 32.61 -8.29
C TYR A 812 -7.88 31.92 -6.97
N ASN A 813 -7.26 30.76 -6.74
CA ASN A 813 -7.45 29.96 -5.53
C ASN A 813 -6.30 30.12 -4.52
N GLN A 814 -5.32 30.96 -4.83
CA GLN A 814 -4.09 31.12 -4.05
C GLN A 814 -3.53 32.55 -4.17
N THR A 815 -2.89 33.05 -3.11
CA THR A 815 -2.19 34.35 -3.11
C THR A 815 -0.76 34.21 -2.59
N LEU A 816 0.14 35.09 -3.07
CA LEU A 816 1.49 35.29 -2.54
C LEU A 816 1.50 36.39 -1.48
N ASN A 817 2.44 36.26 -0.53
CA ASN A 817 2.82 37.31 0.40
C ASN A 817 4.07 38.07 -0.10
N GLU A 818 4.64 38.97 0.72
CA GLU A 818 5.82 39.77 0.36
C GLU A 818 7.06 38.94 0.01
N GLU A 819 7.32 37.82 0.70
CA GLU A 819 8.40 36.90 0.34
C GLU A 819 8.08 36.18 -0.98
N GLY A 820 6.82 35.81 -1.18
CA GLY A 820 6.34 35.23 -2.45
C GLY A 820 6.53 36.17 -3.64
N LEU A 821 6.27 37.47 -3.46
CA LEU A 821 6.49 38.49 -4.47
C LEU A 821 7.98 38.59 -4.85
N LYS A 822 8.92 38.55 -3.88
CA LYS A 822 10.37 38.59 -4.15
C LYS A 822 10.86 37.44 -5.04
N VAL A 823 10.27 36.25 -4.91
CA VAL A 823 10.60 35.09 -5.76
C VAL A 823 9.78 35.03 -7.04
N SER A 824 8.76 35.88 -7.20
CA SER A 824 7.85 35.93 -8.35
C SER A 824 8.03 37.21 -9.18
N LYS A 825 6.97 37.62 -9.89
CA LYS A 825 6.86 38.86 -10.65
C LYS A 825 5.38 39.23 -10.73
N LEU A 826 5.02 40.43 -10.32
CA LEU A 826 3.68 40.97 -10.50
C LEU A 826 3.50 41.48 -11.94
N PHE A 827 2.35 41.18 -12.53
CA PHE A 827 1.93 41.67 -13.84
C PHE A 827 0.70 42.57 -13.68
N GLN A 828 0.57 43.53 -14.59
CA GLN A 828 -0.54 44.49 -14.62
C GLN A 828 -1.70 43.94 -15.47
N PRO A 829 -2.95 44.39 -15.23
CA PRO A 829 -4.14 43.90 -15.91
C PRO A 829 -4.19 44.24 -17.42
N ASN A 830 -5.20 43.67 -18.06
CA ASN A 830 -5.49 43.73 -19.49
C ASN A 830 -4.36 43.12 -20.34
N ILE A 831 -4.02 41.89 -19.99
CA ILE A 831 -3.09 41.01 -20.71
C ILE A 831 -3.73 39.64 -20.88
N ILE A 832 -3.40 38.95 -21.97
CA ILE A 832 -3.83 37.56 -22.18
C ILE A 832 -2.80 36.67 -21.48
N LEU A 833 -3.25 35.75 -20.62
CA LEU A 833 -2.41 34.67 -20.12
C LEU A 833 -2.60 33.48 -21.06
N ILE A 834 -1.49 32.99 -21.62
CA ILE A 834 -1.44 31.74 -22.36
C ILE A 834 -0.69 30.68 -21.54
N THR A 835 -1.26 29.49 -21.47
CA THR A 835 -0.62 28.33 -20.86
C THR A 835 0.40 27.69 -21.81
N ILE A 836 1.61 27.44 -21.30
CA ILE A 836 2.73 26.94 -22.12
C ILE A 836 3.27 25.58 -21.67
N ALA A 837 2.59 24.90 -20.74
CA ALA A 837 2.89 23.54 -20.31
C ALA A 837 1.62 22.82 -19.83
N ALA A 838 1.62 21.49 -19.86
CA ALA A 838 0.46 20.62 -19.62
C ALA A 838 -0.68 20.86 -20.64
N ASN A 839 -1.57 21.81 -20.38
CA ASN A 839 -2.63 22.21 -21.31
C ASN A 839 -2.13 23.40 -22.11
N ILE A 840 -1.68 23.20 -23.36
CA ILE A 840 -1.08 24.28 -24.15
C ILE A 840 -2.14 25.08 -24.90
N GLY A 841 -1.92 26.40 -25.00
CA GLY A 841 -2.71 27.27 -25.86
C GLY A 841 -4.08 27.62 -25.29
N ASP A 842 -4.37 27.31 -24.03
CA ASP A 842 -5.51 27.90 -23.34
C ASP A 842 -5.24 29.36 -23.03
N THR A 843 -6.19 30.21 -23.36
CA THR A 843 -6.09 31.66 -23.20
C THR A 843 -7.28 32.24 -22.47
N ALA A 844 -6.97 33.08 -21.50
CA ALA A 844 -7.93 33.90 -20.79
C ALA A 844 -7.31 35.27 -20.47
N ILE A 845 -8.15 36.27 -20.21
CA ILE A 845 -7.71 37.64 -20.01
C ILE A 845 -7.60 37.94 -18.51
N LEU A 846 -6.43 38.37 -18.08
CA LEU A 846 -6.19 38.80 -16.72
C LEU A 846 -6.69 40.23 -16.53
N ARG A 847 -7.81 40.42 -15.82
CA ARG A 847 -8.45 41.73 -15.59
C ARG A 847 -7.95 42.47 -14.34
N TYR A 848 -7.14 41.85 -13.47
CA TYR A 848 -6.56 42.43 -12.25
C TYR A 848 -5.05 42.14 -12.14
N SER A 849 -4.30 42.84 -11.29
CA SER A 849 -2.85 42.60 -11.14
C SER A 849 -2.58 41.27 -10.43
N ALA A 850 -1.74 40.41 -11.01
CA ALA A 850 -1.45 39.07 -10.47
C ALA A 850 -0.03 38.58 -10.76
N CYS A 851 0.43 37.63 -9.97
CA CYS A 851 1.62 36.81 -10.17
C CYS A 851 1.24 35.47 -10.81
N PHE A 852 2.16 34.83 -11.53
CA PHE A 852 1.96 33.49 -12.08
C PHE A 852 3.32 32.79 -12.36
N PRO A 853 3.36 31.45 -12.35
CA PRO A 853 4.58 30.68 -12.51
C PRO A 853 5.12 30.71 -13.95
N ASP A 854 6.33 30.19 -14.13
CA ASP A 854 7.01 30.03 -15.41
C ASP A 854 6.31 29.07 -16.40
N SER A 855 5.21 28.41 -16.03
CA SER A 855 4.34 27.61 -16.93
C SER A 855 3.25 28.44 -17.64
N VAL A 856 3.19 29.74 -17.38
CA VAL A 856 2.28 30.71 -18.01
C VAL A 856 3.08 31.86 -18.63
N VAL A 857 2.62 32.35 -19.78
CA VAL A 857 3.18 33.52 -20.49
C VAL A 857 2.11 34.60 -20.61
N ALA A 858 2.47 35.84 -20.34
CA ALA A 858 1.67 37.01 -20.69
C ALA A 858 1.90 37.44 -22.13
N ILE A 859 0.81 37.75 -22.82
CA ILE A 859 0.77 38.39 -24.13
C ILE A 859 0.07 39.74 -23.95
N LYS A 860 0.74 40.84 -24.34
CA LYS A 860 0.17 42.20 -24.33
C LYS A 860 0.34 42.87 -25.69
N PRO A 861 -0.74 43.28 -26.40
CA PRO A 861 -0.62 44.08 -27.62
C PRO A 861 0.28 45.32 -27.44
N LYS A 862 1.10 45.62 -28.45
CA LYS A 862 2.05 46.76 -28.41
C LYS A 862 1.39 48.12 -28.66
N ASN A 863 0.22 48.13 -29.29
CA ASN A 863 -0.53 49.34 -29.65
C ASN A 863 -2.05 49.07 -29.56
N ASN A 864 -2.85 50.13 -29.68
CA ASN A 864 -4.31 50.05 -29.55
C ASN A 864 -5.01 49.53 -30.83
N ASN A 865 -4.26 49.19 -31.88
CA ASN A 865 -4.82 48.73 -33.16
C ASN A 865 -5.19 47.23 -33.12
N LEU A 866 -4.82 46.51 -32.06
CA LEU A 866 -5.11 45.10 -31.85
C LEU A 866 -5.77 44.93 -30.46
N SER A 867 -7.07 44.62 -30.46
CA SER A 867 -7.87 44.45 -29.24
C SER A 867 -7.39 43.22 -28.45
N VAL A 868 -7.37 43.33 -27.11
CA VAL A 868 -6.98 42.20 -26.23
C VAL A 868 -7.99 41.06 -26.37
N ASP A 869 -9.27 41.40 -26.47
CA ASP A 869 -10.39 40.47 -26.52
C ASP A 869 -10.48 39.76 -27.88
N TYR A 870 -10.29 40.50 -28.99
CA TYR A 870 -10.12 39.91 -30.33
C TYR A 870 -8.88 39.02 -30.40
N LEU A 871 -7.73 39.45 -29.88
CA LEU A 871 -6.52 38.62 -29.88
C LEU A 871 -6.70 37.37 -29.02
N ASN A 872 -7.47 37.42 -27.93
CA ASN A 872 -7.83 36.25 -27.14
C ASN A 872 -8.69 35.27 -27.96
N TYR A 873 -9.73 35.75 -28.65
CA TYR A 873 -10.54 34.89 -29.52
C TYR A 873 -9.75 34.35 -30.73
N TYR A 874 -8.87 35.16 -31.32
CA TYR A 874 -7.96 34.72 -32.37
C TYR A 874 -7.00 33.62 -31.89
N LEU A 875 -6.41 33.77 -30.69
CA LEU A 875 -5.54 32.75 -30.10
C LEU A 875 -6.30 31.48 -29.69
N LYS A 876 -7.57 31.58 -29.26
CA LYS A 876 -8.45 30.39 -29.11
C LYS A 876 -8.75 29.72 -30.44
N TYR A 877 -8.98 30.48 -31.51
CA TYR A 877 -9.21 29.97 -32.86
C TYR A 877 -7.95 29.25 -33.40
N VAL A 878 -6.76 29.86 -33.28
CA VAL A 878 -5.48 29.22 -33.65
C VAL A 878 -4.88 28.33 -32.55
N LYS A 879 -5.64 27.97 -31.50
CA LYS A 879 -5.17 27.10 -30.40
C LYS A 879 -4.64 25.77 -30.93
N SER A 880 -5.34 25.23 -31.92
CA SER A 880 -4.90 24.14 -32.81
C SER A 880 -3.42 24.30 -33.19
N TYR A 881 -3.10 25.26 -34.04
CA TYR A 881 -1.76 25.55 -34.53
C TYR A 881 -0.74 25.81 -33.39
N LEU A 882 -1.14 26.54 -32.34
CA LEU A 882 -0.27 26.84 -31.19
C LEU A 882 0.17 25.59 -30.42
N VAL A 883 -0.70 24.58 -30.38
CA VAL A 883 -0.47 23.34 -29.67
C VAL A 883 0.52 22.44 -30.41
N ASP A 884 0.52 22.42 -31.75
CA ASP A 884 1.46 21.64 -32.58
C ASP A 884 2.93 21.96 -32.28
N LEU A 885 3.21 23.23 -31.99
CA LEU A 885 4.56 23.79 -31.88
C LEU A 885 5.38 23.22 -30.72
N ALA A 886 4.75 22.51 -29.78
CA ALA A 886 5.40 21.81 -28.67
C ALA A 886 6.25 20.61 -29.15
N PRO A 887 7.42 20.28 -28.57
CA PRO A 887 8.30 19.20 -29.05
C PRO A 887 7.96 17.80 -28.49
N GLN A 888 8.47 16.75 -29.15
CA GLN A 888 8.20 15.32 -28.92
C GLN A 888 8.80 14.77 -27.59
N SER A 889 8.23 15.08 -26.42
CA SER A 889 8.65 14.46 -25.16
C SER A 889 7.54 14.35 -24.11
N ALA A 890 7.78 13.58 -23.05
CA ALA A 890 6.80 13.14 -22.04
C ALA A 890 6.11 14.25 -21.22
N GLN A 891 6.44 15.52 -21.45
CA GLN A 891 5.73 16.66 -20.88
C GLN A 891 5.66 17.81 -21.91
N LYS A 892 4.51 17.95 -22.58
CA LYS A 892 4.28 19.05 -23.54
C LYS A 892 4.60 20.40 -22.91
N ASN A 893 5.46 21.15 -23.59
CA ASN A 893 5.66 22.58 -23.36
C ASN A 893 5.90 23.32 -24.69
N ILE A 894 5.59 24.61 -24.74
CA ILE A 894 6.11 25.53 -25.76
C ILE A 894 6.99 26.58 -25.09
N ASN A 895 8.06 26.98 -25.76
CA ASN A 895 8.92 28.06 -25.32
C ASN A 895 8.59 29.37 -26.06
N LEU A 896 9.16 30.49 -25.60
CA LEU A 896 8.92 31.80 -26.20
C LEU A 896 9.38 31.91 -27.66
N GLN A 897 10.39 31.15 -28.08
CA GLN A 897 10.87 31.13 -29.48
C GLN A 897 9.90 30.38 -30.40
N GLN A 898 9.19 29.37 -29.90
CA GLN A 898 8.12 28.65 -30.61
C GLN A 898 6.84 29.50 -30.71
N LEU A 899 6.48 30.24 -29.67
CA LEU A 899 5.30 31.11 -29.64
C LEU A 899 5.48 32.43 -30.42
N SER A 900 6.70 32.98 -30.47
CA SER A 900 7.01 34.26 -31.15
C SER A 900 6.60 34.35 -32.64
N PRO A 901 6.85 33.34 -33.50
CA PRO A 901 6.57 33.41 -34.93
C PRO A 901 5.11 33.18 -35.32
N THR A 902 4.21 32.85 -34.39
CA THR A 902 2.78 32.62 -34.67
C THR A 902 2.20 33.75 -35.53
N PRO A 903 1.59 33.49 -36.69
CA PRO A 903 0.95 34.53 -37.50
C PRO A 903 -0.30 35.05 -36.79
N VAL A 904 -0.54 36.36 -36.89
CA VAL A 904 -1.72 37.06 -36.36
C VAL A 904 -2.28 37.94 -37.46
N VAL A 905 -3.58 37.78 -37.75
CA VAL A 905 -4.33 38.62 -38.69
C VAL A 905 -4.84 39.86 -37.96
N ILE A 906 -4.76 41.02 -38.60
CA ILE A 906 -5.15 42.32 -38.03
C ILE A 906 -6.22 43.00 -38.91
N PRO A 907 -7.52 42.63 -38.76
CA PRO A 907 -8.62 43.38 -39.36
C PRO A 907 -8.73 44.79 -38.77
N PRO A 908 -9.50 45.71 -39.38
CA PRO A 908 -9.86 46.99 -38.77
C PRO A 908 -10.50 46.79 -37.38
N LYS A 909 -10.32 47.75 -36.46
CA LYS A 909 -10.81 47.67 -35.07
C LYS A 909 -12.34 47.42 -35.00
N GLU A 910 -13.09 48.01 -35.92
CA GLU A 910 -14.54 47.83 -36.09
C GLU A 910 -14.95 46.39 -36.43
N ILE A 911 -14.09 45.63 -37.12
CA ILE A 911 -14.29 44.21 -37.42
C ILE A 911 -13.88 43.35 -36.20
N GLN A 912 -12.76 43.69 -35.56
CA GLN A 912 -12.31 43.04 -34.32
C GLN A 912 -13.39 43.09 -33.23
N ASP A 913 -14.05 44.24 -33.05
CA ASP A 913 -15.05 44.41 -32.00
C ASP A 913 -16.39 43.74 -32.34
N LYS A 914 -16.77 43.66 -33.62
CA LYS A 914 -17.91 42.82 -34.07
C LYS A 914 -17.67 41.34 -33.78
N ILE A 915 -16.46 40.85 -34.02
CA ILE A 915 -16.06 39.45 -33.76
C ILE A 915 -16.19 39.12 -32.26
N VAL A 916 -15.75 40.02 -31.37
CA VAL A 916 -15.83 39.83 -29.91
C VAL A 916 -17.27 39.62 -29.45
N VAL A 917 -18.15 40.60 -29.69
CA VAL A 917 -19.57 40.55 -29.29
C VAL A 917 -20.25 39.28 -29.79
N LYS A 918 -20.00 38.94 -31.06
CA LYS A 918 -20.61 37.79 -31.74
C LYS A 918 -20.16 36.43 -31.18
N MET A 919 -18.95 36.34 -30.63
CA MET A 919 -18.50 35.13 -29.93
C MET A 919 -19.01 35.08 -28.49
N ASP A 920 -19.05 36.22 -27.78
CA ASP A 920 -19.57 36.31 -26.41
C ASP A 920 -21.04 35.85 -26.34
N ASP A 921 -21.89 36.38 -27.24
CA ASP A 921 -23.31 36.00 -27.36
C ASP A 921 -23.49 34.49 -27.63
N ALA A 922 -22.68 33.93 -28.54
CA ALA A 922 -22.76 32.53 -28.93
C ALA A 922 -22.36 31.57 -27.79
N TYR A 923 -21.31 31.89 -27.03
CA TYR A 923 -20.92 31.10 -25.86
C TYR A 923 -21.93 31.20 -24.71
N ALA A 924 -22.55 32.37 -24.50
CA ALA A 924 -23.61 32.54 -23.51
C ALA A 924 -24.86 31.70 -23.87
N ALA A 925 -25.33 31.79 -25.11
CA ALA A 925 -26.48 31.04 -25.60
C ALA A 925 -26.24 29.52 -25.54
N LYS A 926 -25.04 29.06 -25.95
CA LYS A 926 -24.63 27.66 -25.82
C LYS A 926 -24.73 27.16 -24.37
N LYS A 927 -24.12 27.89 -23.42
CA LYS A 927 -24.05 27.50 -22.00
C LYS A 927 -25.43 27.38 -21.36
N GLN A 928 -26.38 28.23 -21.75
CA GLN A 928 -27.77 28.16 -21.30
C GLN A 928 -28.45 26.86 -21.78
N LYS A 929 -28.32 26.52 -23.07
CA LYS A 929 -28.95 25.33 -23.67
C LYS A 929 -28.36 24.02 -23.18
N GLU A 930 -27.04 23.96 -22.95
CA GLU A 930 -26.41 22.78 -22.33
C GLU A 930 -26.89 22.55 -20.89
N LEU A 931 -27.08 23.61 -20.09
CA LEU A 931 -27.64 23.52 -18.74
C LEU A 931 -29.12 23.10 -18.74
N GLU A 932 -29.90 23.58 -19.70
CA GLU A 932 -31.31 23.19 -19.88
C GLU A 932 -31.43 21.71 -20.29
N ALA A 933 -30.61 21.26 -21.25
CA ALA A 933 -30.55 19.86 -21.66
C ALA A 933 -30.12 18.92 -20.51
N GLN A 934 -29.17 19.34 -19.67
CA GLN A 934 -28.75 18.53 -18.53
C GLN A 934 -29.87 18.41 -17.47
N ARG A 935 -30.55 19.51 -17.14
CA ARG A 935 -31.72 19.48 -16.22
C ARG A 935 -32.84 18.55 -16.70
N LEU A 936 -33.11 18.54 -18.00
CA LEU A 936 -34.05 17.59 -18.60
C LEU A 936 -33.59 16.15 -18.39
N LEU A 937 -32.33 15.84 -18.70
CA LEU A 937 -31.78 14.49 -18.49
C LEU A 937 -31.75 14.04 -17.03
N ASP A 938 -31.49 14.96 -16.08
CA ASP A 938 -31.49 14.66 -14.65
C ASP A 938 -32.92 14.33 -14.14
N SER A 939 -33.94 15.06 -14.62
CA SER A 939 -35.35 14.85 -14.25
C SER A 939 -35.96 13.50 -14.68
N ILE A 940 -35.25 12.71 -15.49
CA ILE A 940 -35.66 11.35 -15.89
C ILE A 940 -35.72 10.40 -14.69
N ASP A 941 -34.77 10.52 -13.75
CA ASP A 941 -34.69 9.66 -12.56
C ASP A 941 -35.86 9.97 -11.60
N ASP A 942 -36.10 11.26 -11.34
CA ASP A 942 -37.22 11.75 -10.53
C ASP A 942 -38.59 11.29 -11.08
N TYR A 943 -38.80 11.42 -12.39
CA TYR A 943 -40.04 10.98 -13.06
C TYR A 943 -40.23 9.46 -12.97
N LEU A 944 -39.21 8.69 -13.31
CA LEU A 944 -39.27 7.23 -13.34
C LEU A 944 -39.53 6.66 -11.95
N LEU A 945 -38.80 7.13 -10.94
CA LEU A 945 -38.92 6.64 -9.57
C LEU A 945 -40.25 7.09 -8.94
N GLY A 946 -40.73 8.31 -9.26
CA GLY A 946 -42.05 8.79 -8.87
C GLY A 946 -43.20 7.96 -9.46
N GLU A 947 -43.14 7.60 -10.73
CA GLU A 947 -44.16 6.74 -11.36
C GLU A 947 -44.18 5.31 -10.81
N LEU A 948 -43.02 4.78 -10.44
CA LEU A 948 -42.86 3.48 -9.78
C LEU A 948 -43.15 3.52 -8.27
N GLY A 949 -43.32 4.70 -7.68
CA GLY A 949 -43.54 4.88 -6.24
C GLY A 949 -42.34 4.48 -5.38
N ILE A 950 -41.12 4.72 -5.86
CA ILE A 950 -39.86 4.36 -5.18
C ILE A 950 -39.23 5.64 -4.63
N GLU A 951 -39.32 5.84 -3.31
CA GLU A 951 -38.61 6.91 -2.62
C GLU A 951 -37.17 6.46 -2.31
N LEU A 952 -36.18 7.19 -2.82
CA LEU A 952 -34.77 6.89 -2.55
C LEU A 952 -34.43 7.15 -1.06
N PRO A 953 -33.67 6.27 -0.40
CA PRO A 953 -33.14 6.58 0.92
C PRO A 953 -32.14 7.74 0.85
N GLU A 954 -32.16 8.59 1.87
CA GLU A 954 -31.18 9.67 2.03
C GLU A 954 -29.75 9.10 2.05
N PRO A 955 -28.80 9.69 1.31
CA PRO A 955 -27.47 9.12 1.14
C PRO A 955 -26.65 9.25 2.44
N GLU A 956 -26.40 8.12 3.10
CA GLU A 956 -25.59 8.06 4.33
C GLU A 956 -24.23 8.76 4.17
N GLU A 957 -23.97 9.74 5.03
CA GLU A 957 -22.73 10.52 5.02
C GLU A 957 -21.52 9.60 5.28
N ASN A 958 -20.49 9.61 4.41
CA ASN A 958 -19.42 8.59 4.41
C ASN A 958 -18.38 8.76 5.54
N THR A 959 -18.82 8.55 6.77
CA THR A 959 -18.00 8.50 7.97
C THR A 959 -17.53 7.10 8.30
N ILE A 960 -16.43 7.04 9.06
CA ILE A 960 -16.01 5.83 9.79
C ILE A 960 -17.16 5.18 10.59
N LYS A 961 -18.08 6.00 11.14
CA LYS A 961 -19.26 5.53 11.87
C LYS A 961 -20.21 4.80 10.93
N ASN A 962 -20.66 5.43 9.85
CA ASN A 962 -21.58 4.80 8.89
C ASN A 962 -20.90 3.68 8.07
N ARG A 963 -19.57 3.53 8.17
CA ARG A 963 -18.80 2.38 7.68
C ARG A 963 -18.62 1.24 8.70
N ILE A 964 -19.19 1.33 9.90
CA ILE A 964 -19.30 0.24 10.89
C ILE A 964 -20.78 -0.12 11.04
N PHE A 965 -21.12 -1.40 11.01
CA PHE A 965 -22.50 -1.89 11.20
C PHE A 965 -22.50 -3.37 11.58
N ILE A 966 -23.69 -3.94 11.81
CA ILE A 966 -23.88 -5.36 12.14
C ILE A 966 -24.82 -6.01 11.11
N ARG A 967 -24.54 -7.27 10.75
CA ARG A 967 -25.43 -8.15 9.99
C ARG A 967 -25.57 -9.47 10.73
N ASN A 968 -26.72 -10.12 10.61
CA ASN A 968 -26.92 -11.46 11.12
C ASN A 968 -26.35 -12.50 10.14
N LEU A 969 -26.00 -13.69 10.62
CA LEU A 969 -25.54 -14.79 9.76
C LEU A 969 -26.57 -15.13 8.68
N SER A 970 -27.87 -15.06 8.97
CA SER A 970 -28.94 -15.29 7.97
C SER A 970 -28.85 -14.36 6.77
N GLU A 971 -28.38 -13.12 6.93
CA GLU A 971 -28.18 -12.15 5.85
C GLU A 971 -26.92 -12.44 5.00
N VAL A 972 -25.96 -13.16 5.58
CA VAL A 972 -24.57 -13.32 5.08
C VAL A 972 -24.27 -14.75 4.57
N SER A 973 -24.94 -15.76 5.14
CA SER A 973 -24.77 -17.18 4.85
C SER A 973 -25.17 -17.52 3.42
N GLY A 974 -24.29 -18.26 2.74
CA GLY A 974 -24.51 -18.72 1.36
C GLY A 974 -24.15 -17.73 0.24
N ASP A 975 -23.67 -16.52 0.55
CA ASP A 975 -23.20 -15.55 -0.46
C ASP A 975 -21.77 -15.05 -0.14
N ARG A 976 -21.59 -13.75 0.11
CA ARG A 976 -20.29 -13.08 0.33
C ARG A 976 -20.08 -12.75 1.80
N PHE A 977 -18.83 -12.50 2.19
CA PHE A 977 -18.49 -11.97 3.52
C PHE A 977 -17.95 -10.52 3.47
N ASP A 978 -18.16 -9.80 2.36
CA ASP A 978 -17.61 -8.46 2.12
C ASP A 978 -18.44 -7.34 2.78
N PRO A 979 -17.88 -6.53 3.71
CA PRO A 979 -18.57 -5.38 4.29
C PRO A 979 -19.09 -4.36 3.28
N TYR A 980 -18.49 -4.20 2.09
CA TYR A 980 -19.02 -3.26 1.10
C TYR A 980 -20.40 -3.69 0.58
N TYR A 981 -20.57 -4.98 0.27
CA TYR A 981 -21.83 -5.57 -0.22
C TYR A 981 -23.02 -5.36 0.74
N TYR A 982 -22.74 -5.30 2.05
CA TYR A 982 -23.76 -5.28 3.11
C TYR A 982 -24.05 -3.90 3.72
N LYS A 983 -23.48 -2.80 3.23
CA LYS A 983 -23.76 -1.44 3.75
C LYS A 983 -25.27 -1.14 3.85
N ASN A 984 -25.70 -0.46 4.93
CA ASN A 984 -27.12 -0.16 5.21
C ASN A 984 -27.86 0.42 4.01
N ILE A 985 -27.24 1.38 3.31
CA ILE A 985 -27.80 2.02 2.11
C ILE A 985 -28.31 1.01 1.05
N PHE A 986 -27.71 -0.17 0.90
CA PHE A 986 -28.16 -1.17 -0.07
C PHE A 986 -29.40 -1.93 0.40
N GLU A 987 -29.54 -2.22 1.70
CA GLU A 987 -30.77 -2.82 2.21
C GLU A 987 -31.91 -1.80 2.25
N LEU A 988 -31.63 -0.54 2.64
CA LEU A 988 -32.61 0.55 2.55
C LEU A 988 -33.11 0.73 1.11
N LEU A 989 -32.21 0.73 0.12
CA LEU A 989 -32.56 0.83 -1.30
C LEU A 989 -33.38 -0.37 -1.78
N LYS A 990 -33.00 -1.60 -1.40
CA LYS A 990 -33.77 -2.82 -1.68
C LYS A 990 -35.18 -2.74 -1.06
N GLN A 991 -35.32 -2.24 0.16
CA GLN A 991 -36.63 -2.00 0.78
C GLN A 991 -37.43 -0.90 0.07
N SER A 992 -36.80 0.19 -0.38
CA SER A 992 -37.47 1.21 -1.21
C SER A 992 -38.00 0.65 -2.54
N VAL A 993 -37.27 -0.29 -3.17
CA VAL A 993 -37.76 -1.00 -4.36
C VAL A 993 -38.91 -1.93 -3.99
N LEU A 994 -38.76 -2.77 -2.95
CA LEU A 994 -39.78 -3.74 -2.49
C LEU A 994 -41.11 -3.10 -2.06
N ASN A 995 -41.07 -1.88 -1.52
CA ASN A 995 -42.26 -1.12 -1.13
C ASN A 995 -42.87 -0.30 -2.29
N GLY A 996 -42.31 -0.41 -3.50
CA GLY A 996 -42.80 0.27 -4.69
C GLY A 996 -44.21 -0.16 -5.11
N LYS A 997 -44.79 0.63 -6.02
CA LYS A 997 -46.20 0.55 -6.48
C LYS A 997 -46.53 -0.71 -7.30
N TYR A 998 -45.54 -1.50 -7.70
CA TYR A 998 -45.67 -2.60 -8.67
C TYR A 998 -44.93 -3.87 -8.20
N PRO A 999 -45.36 -5.08 -8.64
CA PRO A 999 -44.63 -6.32 -8.39
C PRO A 999 -43.19 -6.29 -8.91
N ILE A 1000 -42.34 -7.22 -8.49
CA ILE A 1000 -40.91 -7.23 -8.82
C ILE A 1000 -40.49 -8.63 -9.27
N ASN A 1001 -39.75 -8.70 -10.37
CA ASN A 1001 -39.08 -9.90 -10.86
C ASN A 1001 -37.57 -9.70 -10.87
N ARG A 1002 -36.78 -10.78 -10.96
CA ARG A 1002 -35.34 -10.68 -11.23
C ARG A 1002 -35.12 -10.42 -12.73
N LEU A 1003 -34.06 -9.73 -13.13
CA LEU A 1003 -33.73 -9.51 -14.54
C LEU A 1003 -33.62 -10.84 -15.32
N ARG A 1004 -33.16 -11.91 -14.67
CA ARG A 1004 -33.12 -13.27 -15.25
C ARG A 1004 -34.50 -13.81 -15.63
N ASP A 1005 -35.55 -13.52 -14.85
CA ASP A 1005 -36.93 -13.97 -15.10
C ASP A 1005 -37.62 -13.13 -16.19
N LEU A 1006 -37.05 -11.96 -16.50
CA LEU A 1006 -37.49 -11.02 -17.53
C LEU A 1006 -36.68 -11.16 -18.83
N SER A 1007 -35.67 -12.03 -18.85
CA SER A 1007 -34.74 -12.24 -19.97
C SER A 1007 -34.85 -13.66 -20.53
N SER A 1008 -35.01 -13.79 -21.84
CA SER A 1008 -34.91 -15.08 -22.52
C SER A 1008 -33.47 -15.62 -22.54
N ASP A 1009 -32.45 -14.74 -22.54
CA ASP A 1009 -31.04 -15.13 -22.57
C ASP A 1009 -30.12 -14.05 -21.99
N ILE A 1010 -29.00 -14.44 -21.36
CA ILE A 1010 -27.95 -13.55 -20.84
C ILE A 1010 -26.58 -14.14 -21.18
N GLN A 1011 -25.82 -13.51 -22.08
CA GLN A 1011 -24.58 -14.06 -22.67
C GLN A 1011 -23.39 -13.11 -22.56
N ASN A 1012 -22.21 -13.62 -22.18
CA ASN A 1012 -20.94 -12.92 -22.41
C ASN A 1012 -20.70 -12.72 -23.93
N GLY A 1013 -20.02 -11.63 -24.32
CA GLY A 1013 -19.44 -11.48 -25.66
C GLY A 1013 -18.31 -12.49 -25.97
N VAL A 1014 -17.45 -12.15 -26.92
CA VAL A 1014 -16.30 -12.95 -27.38
C VAL A 1014 -15.03 -12.11 -27.30
N GLU A 1015 -13.93 -12.72 -26.84
CA GLU A 1015 -12.62 -12.06 -26.79
C GLU A 1015 -11.95 -12.13 -28.16
N ILE A 1016 -11.83 -10.98 -28.85
CA ILE A 1016 -11.11 -10.87 -30.13
C ILE A 1016 -10.06 -9.76 -30.02
N ARG A 1017 -8.80 -10.11 -30.27
CA ARG A 1017 -7.63 -9.21 -30.15
C ARG A 1017 -7.06 -8.74 -31.49
N ASN A 1018 -7.43 -9.39 -32.59
CA ASN A 1018 -6.97 -9.07 -33.93
C ASN A 1018 -8.03 -8.24 -34.65
N TYR A 1019 -7.81 -6.93 -34.75
CA TYR A 1019 -8.71 -6.01 -35.45
C TYR A 1019 -8.41 -5.96 -36.95
N SER A 1020 -9.45 -5.74 -37.74
CA SER A 1020 -9.40 -5.51 -39.19
C SER A 1020 -9.98 -4.14 -39.52
N ASN A 1021 -9.73 -3.69 -40.76
CA ASN A 1021 -10.37 -2.51 -41.37
C ASN A 1021 -11.61 -2.91 -42.20
N ARG A 1022 -12.07 -4.17 -42.08
CA ARG A 1022 -13.16 -4.81 -42.81
C ARG A 1022 -13.83 -5.86 -41.91
N GLY A 1023 -14.99 -6.36 -42.31
CA GLY A 1023 -15.74 -7.39 -41.58
C GLY A 1023 -16.80 -6.80 -40.65
N PHE A 1024 -17.18 -7.56 -39.62
CA PHE A 1024 -18.24 -7.18 -38.68
C PHE A 1024 -17.75 -6.14 -37.67
N ARG A 1025 -18.64 -5.22 -37.23
CA ARG A 1025 -18.32 -4.22 -36.21
C ARG A 1025 -18.05 -4.93 -34.88
N TYR A 1026 -16.98 -4.58 -34.18
CA TYR A 1026 -16.66 -5.10 -32.85
C TYR A 1026 -16.85 -4.01 -31.79
N LEU A 1027 -17.76 -4.26 -30.85
CA LEU A 1027 -18.10 -3.33 -29.77
C LEU A 1027 -17.28 -3.63 -28.51
N ARG A 1028 -16.55 -2.62 -28.03
CA ARG A 1028 -15.77 -2.62 -26.79
C ARG A 1028 -16.50 -1.81 -25.72
N VAL A 1029 -16.09 -1.93 -24.47
CA VAL A 1029 -16.67 -1.14 -23.36
C VAL A 1029 -16.50 0.37 -23.58
N THR A 1030 -15.45 0.81 -24.28
CA THR A 1030 -15.25 2.22 -24.70
C THR A 1030 -16.27 2.75 -25.71
N ASP A 1031 -17.02 1.83 -26.33
CA ASP A 1031 -17.95 2.12 -27.41
C ASP A 1031 -19.40 2.20 -26.89
N LEU A 1032 -19.63 1.78 -25.63
CA LEU A 1032 -20.84 2.10 -24.86
C LEU A 1032 -20.68 3.51 -24.27
N GLY A 1033 -21.65 4.40 -24.50
CA GLY A 1033 -21.69 5.74 -23.91
C GLY A 1033 -22.65 5.85 -22.73
N LYS A 1034 -22.67 7.01 -22.04
CA LYS A 1034 -23.65 7.28 -20.97
C LYS A 1034 -25.09 7.36 -21.50
N TYR A 1035 -25.27 7.77 -22.76
CA TYR A 1035 -26.57 7.96 -23.40
C TYR A 1035 -26.70 7.06 -24.64
N ASP A 1036 -25.92 7.32 -25.69
CA ASP A 1036 -25.94 6.55 -26.94
C ASP A 1036 -24.65 5.74 -27.16
N ILE A 1037 -24.62 4.87 -28.17
CA ILE A 1037 -23.41 4.14 -28.60
C ILE A 1037 -22.43 5.10 -29.28
N ASN A 1038 -21.15 5.02 -28.89
CA ASN A 1038 -20.09 5.90 -29.38
C ASN A 1038 -19.57 5.42 -30.74
N ASN A 1039 -19.97 6.12 -31.81
CA ASN A 1039 -19.59 5.84 -33.19
C ASN A 1039 -18.28 6.52 -33.64
N ASN A 1040 -17.56 7.24 -32.76
CA ASN A 1040 -16.39 8.06 -33.15
C ASN A 1040 -15.15 7.26 -33.55
N SER A 1041 -15.01 6.01 -33.10
CA SER A 1041 -13.82 5.19 -33.37
C SER A 1041 -14.16 3.70 -33.47
N PRO A 1042 -14.94 3.29 -34.50
CA PRO A 1042 -15.39 1.91 -34.64
C PRO A 1042 -14.21 0.96 -34.92
N ARG A 1043 -14.28 -0.24 -34.35
CA ARG A 1043 -13.40 -1.36 -34.70
C ARG A 1043 -14.18 -2.40 -35.48
N TYR A 1044 -13.48 -3.14 -36.33
CA TYR A 1044 -14.03 -4.26 -37.09
C TYR A 1044 -13.18 -5.50 -36.89
N VAL A 1045 -13.76 -6.67 -37.11
CA VAL A 1045 -13.09 -7.97 -37.03
C VAL A 1045 -13.47 -8.81 -38.26
N ASP A 1046 -12.46 -9.44 -38.85
CA ASP A 1046 -12.63 -10.28 -40.04
C ASP A 1046 -12.90 -11.72 -39.58
N VAL A 1047 -14.16 -12.10 -39.53
CA VAL A 1047 -14.65 -13.44 -39.17
C VAL A 1047 -15.68 -13.90 -40.18
N THR A 1048 -15.79 -15.21 -40.38
CA THR A 1048 -16.69 -15.81 -41.38
C THR A 1048 -18.16 -15.60 -41.05
N GLU A 1049 -18.51 -15.56 -39.76
CA GLU A 1049 -19.88 -15.42 -39.26
C GLU A 1049 -19.89 -14.87 -37.83
N ILE A 1050 -21.03 -14.33 -37.39
CA ILE A 1050 -21.28 -13.95 -35.99
C ILE A 1050 -21.68 -15.22 -35.21
N PRO A 1051 -21.00 -15.57 -34.09
CA PRO A 1051 -21.40 -16.72 -33.29
C PRO A 1051 -22.84 -16.59 -32.78
N SER A 1052 -23.69 -17.57 -33.09
CA SER A 1052 -25.15 -17.49 -32.89
C SER A 1052 -25.61 -16.99 -31.53
N ARG A 1053 -24.94 -17.41 -30.44
CA ARG A 1053 -25.22 -17.00 -29.05
C ARG A 1053 -25.04 -15.49 -28.76
N ILE A 1054 -24.38 -14.72 -29.63
CA ILE A 1054 -24.20 -13.26 -29.49
C ILE A 1054 -24.76 -12.46 -30.67
N ILE A 1055 -25.63 -13.05 -31.50
CA ILE A 1055 -26.41 -12.28 -32.48
C ILE A 1055 -27.28 -11.27 -31.74
N LEU A 1056 -27.34 -10.04 -32.25
CA LEU A 1056 -28.04 -8.91 -31.63
C LEU A 1056 -29.33 -8.60 -32.39
N ASN A 1057 -30.39 -8.29 -31.65
CA ASN A 1057 -31.68 -7.84 -32.20
C ASN A 1057 -32.30 -6.78 -31.28
N GLU A 1058 -33.43 -6.20 -31.67
CA GLU A 1058 -34.06 -5.05 -31.00
C GLU A 1058 -34.55 -5.35 -29.56
N ARG A 1059 -34.63 -6.64 -29.18
CA ARG A 1059 -34.95 -7.09 -27.82
C ARG A 1059 -33.71 -7.13 -26.90
N CYS A 1060 -32.53 -6.89 -27.44
CA CYS A 1060 -31.28 -6.97 -26.70
C CYS A 1060 -30.91 -5.62 -26.04
N LEU A 1061 -30.56 -5.69 -24.76
CA LEU A 1061 -29.73 -4.69 -24.09
C LEU A 1061 -28.28 -5.16 -24.08
N LEU A 1062 -27.37 -4.20 -24.19
CA LEU A 1062 -25.93 -4.38 -23.99
C LEU A 1062 -25.58 -3.83 -22.61
N VAL A 1063 -24.92 -4.64 -21.77
CA VAL A 1063 -24.49 -4.23 -20.42
C VAL A 1063 -22.98 -4.44 -20.28
N SER A 1064 -22.26 -3.41 -19.84
CA SER A 1064 -20.83 -3.52 -19.53
C SER A 1064 -20.58 -4.50 -18.37
N ARG A 1065 -19.69 -5.47 -18.59
CA ARG A 1065 -19.29 -6.45 -17.57
C ARG A 1065 -18.25 -5.90 -16.61
N SER A 1066 -17.28 -5.15 -17.15
CA SER A 1066 -15.99 -4.93 -16.48
C SER A 1066 -15.30 -3.64 -16.92
N GLY A 1067 -14.55 -3.01 -16.01
CA GLY A 1067 -13.87 -1.73 -16.26
C GLY A 1067 -14.83 -0.57 -15.99
N SER A 1068 -15.46 -0.03 -17.04
CA SER A 1068 -16.54 0.96 -16.89
C SER A 1068 -17.87 0.25 -16.62
N LEU A 1069 -17.99 -0.35 -15.44
CA LEU A 1069 -19.19 -1.06 -14.97
C LEU A 1069 -20.42 -0.12 -14.95
N GLY A 1070 -21.62 -0.67 -15.20
CA GLY A 1070 -22.88 0.08 -15.16
C GLY A 1070 -23.31 0.76 -16.47
N LEU A 1071 -22.45 0.82 -17.49
CA LEU A 1071 -22.85 1.30 -18.83
C LEU A 1071 -23.82 0.32 -19.49
N ILE A 1072 -24.91 0.86 -20.06
CA ILE A 1072 -26.02 0.11 -20.68
C ILE A 1072 -26.41 0.80 -21.99
N SER A 1073 -26.76 0.04 -23.03
CA SER A 1073 -27.34 0.56 -24.27
C SER A 1073 -28.25 -0.46 -24.97
N ARG A 1074 -29.39 -0.02 -25.49
CA ARG A 1074 -30.20 -0.79 -26.46
C ARG A 1074 -29.44 -1.13 -27.74
N VAL A 1075 -29.90 -2.17 -28.44
CA VAL A 1075 -29.44 -2.49 -29.80
C VAL A 1075 -30.24 -1.70 -30.83
N GLU A 1076 -29.57 -0.73 -31.45
CA GLU A 1076 -30.09 0.02 -32.60
C GLU A 1076 -29.90 -0.78 -33.92
N PRO A 1077 -30.70 -0.52 -34.98
CA PRO A 1077 -30.58 -1.22 -36.27
C PRO A 1077 -29.16 -1.22 -36.86
N GLU A 1078 -28.41 -0.15 -36.63
CA GLU A 1078 -27.03 0.05 -37.10
C GLU A 1078 -26.01 -0.93 -36.47
N ILE A 1079 -26.35 -1.58 -35.36
CA ILE A 1079 -25.46 -2.49 -34.63
C ILE A 1079 -26.00 -3.93 -34.47
N GLN A 1080 -27.12 -4.29 -35.10
CA GLN A 1080 -27.64 -5.68 -35.07
C GLN A 1080 -26.61 -6.72 -35.58
N ASN A 1081 -25.74 -6.31 -36.51
CA ASN A 1081 -24.64 -7.13 -37.04
C ASN A 1081 -23.29 -6.87 -36.34
N ALA A 1082 -23.29 -6.46 -35.07
CA ALA A 1082 -22.08 -6.24 -34.28
C ALA A 1082 -21.73 -7.44 -33.38
N ILE A 1083 -20.43 -7.64 -33.18
CA ILE A 1083 -19.85 -8.64 -32.28
C ILE A 1083 -19.47 -7.94 -30.97
N LEU A 1084 -19.94 -8.48 -29.84
CA LEU A 1084 -19.61 -7.98 -28.51
C LEU A 1084 -18.24 -8.48 -28.05
N SER A 1085 -17.45 -7.59 -27.44
CA SER A 1085 -16.29 -7.96 -26.62
C SER A 1085 -16.70 -8.82 -25.41
N SER A 1086 -15.81 -9.71 -24.96
CA SER A 1086 -15.93 -10.50 -23.73
C SER A 1086 -16.33 -9.68 -22.48
N HIS A 1087 -16.01 -8.38 -22.49
CA HIS A 1087 -16.29 -7.40 -21.45
C HIS A 1087 -17.70 -6.75 -21.55
N ILE A 1088 -18.59 -7.28 -22.39
CA ILE A 1088 -20.00 -6.85 -22.54
C ILE A 1088 -20.91 -8.08 -22.48
N PHE A 1089 -22.07 -7.94 -21.85
CA PHE A 1089 -23.17 -8.91 -21.90
C PHE A 1089 -24.21 -8.51 -22.96
N LYS A 1090 -24.71 -9.50 -23.72
CA LYS A 1090 -26.04 -9.45 -24.34
C LYS A 1090 -27.06 -9.88 -23.29
N VAL A 1091 -28.05 -9.05 -23.01
CA VAL A 1091 -29.25 -9.40 -22.24
C VAL A 1091 -30.43 -9.34 -23.22
N GLU A 1092 -31.03 -10.48 -23.55
CA GLU A 1092 -32.14 -10.56 -24.49
C GLU A 1092 -33.45 -10.70 -23.71
N LEU A 1093 -34.37 -9.75 -23.90
CA LEU A 1093 -35.56 -9.61 -23.08
C LEU A 1093 -36.77 -10.35 -23.66
N ASP A 1094 -37.63 -10.87 -22.79
CA ASP A 1094 -38.95 -11.34 -23.22
C ASP A 1094 -39.91 -10.14 -23.37
N ILE A 1095 -40.08 -9.70 -24.62
CA ILE A 1095 -40.96 -8.57 -24.98
C ILE A 1095 -42.46 -8.82 -24.75
N ASN A 1096 -42.88 -10.05 -24.43
CA ASN A 1096 -44.25 -10.33 -23.97
C ASN A 1096 -44.43 -9.96 -22.49
N ILE A 1097 -43.33 -9.61 -21.82
CA ILE A 1097 -43.24 -9.38 -20.38
C ILE A 1097 -42.70 -7.96 -20.16
N ILE A 1098 -41.49 -7.64 -20.66
CA ILE A 1098 -40.84 -6.34 -20.45
C ILE A 1098 -40.43 -5.61 -21.74
N VAL A 1099 -40.66 -4.30 -21.78
CA VAL A 1099 -40.26 -3.39 -22.86
C VAL A 1099 -38.77 -3.03 -22.72
N PRO A 1100 -37.93 -3.17 -23.76
CA PRO A 1100 -36.49 -2.87 -23.67
C PRO A 1100 -36.15 -1.42 -23.27
N GLU A 1101 -36.96 -0.46 -23.73
CA GLU A 1101 -36.84 0.96 -23.40
C GLU A 1101 -37.06 1.22 -21.90
N TYR A 1102 -38.04 0.55 -21.29
CA TYR A 1102 -38.31 0.62 -19.85
C TYR A 1102 -37.22 -0.08 -19.04
N ALA A 1103 -36.81 -1.29 -19.45
CA ALA A 1103 -35.71 -2.02 -18.80
C ALA A 1103 -34.39 -1.24 -18.84
N GLU A 1104 -34.08 -0.59 -19.97
CA GLU A 1104 -32.94 0.30 -20.08
C GLU A 1104 -33.07 1.52 -19.15
N ALA A 1105 -34.22 2.18 -19.12
CA ALA A 1105 -34.45 3.34 -18.26
C ALA A 1105 -34.28 2.96 -16.77
N PHE A 1106 -34.85 1.84 -16.32
CA PHE A 1106 -34.72 1.38 -14.94
C PHE A 1106 -33.29 0.98 -14.59
N LEU A 1107 -32.60 0.21 -15.42
CA LEU A 1107 -31.22 -0.20 -15.11
C LEU A 1107 -30.21 0.97 -15.19
N ARG A 1108 -30.52 2.04 -15.93
CA ARG A 1108 -29.75 3.31 -15.94
C ARG A 1108 -30.12 4.26 -14.78
N SER A 1109 -31.23 4.03 -14.06
CA SER A 1109 -31.63 4.84 -12.90
C SER A 1109 -30.61 4.77 -11.77
N LYS A 1110 -30.65 5.72 -10.84
CA LYS A 1110 -29.81 5.70 -9.64
C LYS A 1110 -29.98 4.41 -8.82
N VAL A 1111 -31.19 3.83 -8.82
CA VAL A 1111 -31.48 2.52 -8.21
C VAL A 1111 -30.77 1.38 -8.95
N GLY A 1112 -31.01 1.27 -10.27
CA GLY A 1112 -30.45 0.20 -11.09
C GLY A 1112 -28.93 0.19 -11.12
N GLN A 1113 -28.31 1.38 -11.16
CA GLN A 1113 -26.87 1.51 -11.06
C GLN A 1113 -26.33 1.06 -9.69
N LEU A 1114 -26.99 1.41 -8.58
CA LEU A 1114 -26.53 1.04 -7.24
C LEU A 1114 -26.56 -0.48 -7.00
N GLU A 1115 -27.55 -1.21 -7.49
CA GLU A 1115 -27.54 -2.69 -7.44
C GLU A 1115 -26.44 -3.30 -8.33
N ILE A 1116 -26.17 -2.74 -9.52
CA ILE A 1116 -25.04 -3.17 -10.36
C ILE A 1116 -23.69 -2.96 -9.65
N PHE A 1117 -23.50 -1.82 -8.98
CA PHE A 1117 -22.26 -1.52 -8.25
C PHE A 1117 -22.10 -2.29 -6.94
N ARG A 1118 -23.20 -2.65 -6.28
CA ARG A 1118 -23.22 -3.57 -5.11
C ARG A 1118 -22.64 -4.93 -5.48
N GLU A 1119 -23.06 -5.50 -6.61
CA GLU A 1119 -22.64 -6.82 -7.08
C GLU A 1119 -21.18 -6.89 -7.60
N ASN A 1120 -20.42 -5.80 -7.57
CA ASN A 1120 -19.00 -5.77 -7.94
C ASN A 1120 -18.16 -6.76 -7.10
N ASN A 1121 -17.28 -7.54 -7.72
CA ASN A 1121 -16.53 -8.63 -7.07
C ASN A 1121 -15.24 -8.20 -6.31
N GLY A 1122 -14.99 -6.89 -6.14
CA GLY A 1122 -13.91 -6.36 -5.28
C GLY A 1122 -12.49 -6.44 -5.84
N GLY A 1123 -12.32 -6.89 -7.09
CA GLY A 1123 -11.02 -6.98 -7.76
C GLY A 1123 -10.43 -5.62 -8.18
N VAL A 1124 -9.16 -5.64 -8.62
CA VAL A 1124 -8.41 -4.45 -9.10
C VAL A 1124 -9.10 -3.76 -10.29
N ILE A 1125 -9.88 -4.53 -11.07
CA ILE A 1125 -10.82 -4.02 -12.06
C ILE A 1125 -12.22 -4.42 -11.57
N PRO A 1126 -13.19 -3.48 -11.49
CA PRO A 1126 -14.58 -3.82 -11.17
C PRO A 1126 -15.17 -4.77 -12.21
N GLU A 1127 -15.80 -5.86 -11.76
CA GLU A 1127 -16.53 -6.81 -12.60
C GLU A 1127 -17.83 -7.29 -11.92
N ILE A 1128 -18.90 -7.45 -12.70
CA ILE A 1128 -20.10 -8.23 -12.36
C ILE A 1128 -20.13 -9.53 -13.19
N ASN A 1129 -20.81 -10.58 -12.72
CA ASN A 1129 -20.99 -11.84 -13.46
C ASN A 1129 -22.44 -12.02 -13.95
N GLN A 1130 -22.70 -12.99 -14.84
CA GLN A 1130 -24.04 -13.20 -15.44
C GLN A 1130 -25.13 -13.50 -14.40
N ILE A 1131 -24.81 -14.26 -13.35
CA ILE A 1131 -25.77 -14.66 -12.30
C ILE A 1131 -26.11 -13.45 -11.45
N ALA A 1132 -25.09 -12.69 -11.02
CA ALA A 1132 -25.24 -11.44 -10.29
C ALA A 1132 -26.05 -10.39 -11.07
N LEU A 1133 -25.76 -10.20 -12.36
CA LEU A 1133 -26.55 -9.34 -13.25
C LEU A 1133 -28.01 -9.84 -13.35
N GLY A 1134 -28.21 -11.15 -13.45
CA GLY A 1134 -29.53 -11.77 -13.51
C GLY A 1134 -30.34 -11.64 -12.22
N LYS A 1135 -29.71 -11.51 -11.05
CA LYS A 1135 -30.35 -11.34 -9.73
C LYS A 1135 -30.97 -9.95 -9.52
N ILE A 1136 -30.59 -8.93 -10.30
CA ILE A 1136 -31.06 -7.54 -10.12
C ILE A 1136 -32.59 -7.49 -10.13
N LEU A 1137 -33.16 -6.87 -9.12
CA LEU A 1137 -34.61 -6.70 -8.96
C LEU A 1137 -35.11 -5.55 -9.83
N ILE A 1138 -36.15 -5.81 -10.64
CA ILE A 1138 -36.77 -4.83 -11.53
C ILE A 1138 -38.28 -4.76 -11.24
N PRO A 1139 -38.81 -3.57 -10.89
CA PRO A 1139 -40.25 -3.32 -10.79
C PRO A 1139 -40.95 -3.60 -12.12
N PHE A 1140 -42.12 -4.22 -12.03
CA PHE A 1140 -42.83 -4.83 -13.13
C PHE A 1140 -44.27 -4.28 -13.27
N PRO A 1141 -44.43 -3.05 -13.76
CA PRO A 1141 -45.74 -2.51 -14.11
C PRO A 1141 -46.31 -3.19 -15.37
N PRO A 1142 -47.63 -3.11 -15.62
CA PRO A 1142 -48.26 -3.57 -16.86
C PRO A 1142 -47.61 -2.98 -18.12
N LEU A 1143 -47.60 -3.72 -19.23
CA LEU A 1143 -46.95 -3.33 -20.48
C LEU A 1143 -47.41 -1.94 -20.97
N GLU A 1144 -48.68 -1.60 -20.84
CA GLU A 1144 -49.23 -0.30 -21.22
C GLU A 1144 -48.53 0.85 -20.46
N LYS A 1145 -48.24 0.65 -19.17
CA LYS A 1145 -47.56 1.65 -18.33
C LYS A 1145 -46.04 1.64 -18.56
N GLN A 1146 -45.44 0.50 -18.88
CA GLN A 1146 -44.05 0.45 -19.34
C GLN A 1146 -43.85 1.26 -20.63
N ILE A 1147 -44.78 1.16 -21.58
CA ILE A 1147 -44.80 1.95 -22.82
C ILE A 1147 -44.97 3.44 -22.50
N GLU A 1148 -45.97 3.82 -21.71
CA GLU A 1148 -46.23 5.22 -21.30
C GLU A 1148 -44.98 5.90 -20.70
N ILE A 1149 -44.31 5.21 -19.76
CA ILE A 1149 -43.06 5.68 -19.14
C ILE A 1149 -41.94 5.78 -20.18
N SER A 1150 -41.82 4.79 -21.08
CA SER A 1150 -40.79 4.76 -22.13
C SER A 1150 -40.94 5.89 -23.14
N GLU A 1151 -42.18 6.20 -23.56
CA GLU A 1151 -42.48 7.29 -24.48
C GLU A 1151 -42.14 8.65 -23.83
N HIS A 1152 -42.52 8.86 -22.56
CA HIS A 1152 -42.22 10.09 -21.84
C HIS A 1152 -40.71 10.32 -21.68
N ILE A 1153 -39.97 9.30 -21.24
CA ILE A 1153 -38.50 9.37 -21.10
C ILE A 1153 -37.83 9.58 -22.47
N THR A 1154 -38.35 8.96 -23.52
CA THR A 1154 -37.85 9.16 -24.90
C THR A 1154 -38.07 10.59 -25.40
N ALA A 1155 -39.22 11.20 -25.08
CA ALA A 1155 -39.49 12.60 -25.40
C ALA A 1155 -38.50 13.56 -24.69
N ILE A 1156 -38.23 13.34 -23.40
CA ILE A 1156 -37.25 14.13 -22.63
C ILE A 1156 -35.83 13.99 -23.23
N ARG A 1157 -35.39 12.75 -23.51
CA ARG A 1157 -34.08 12.48 -24.15
C ARG A 1157 -33.97 13.18 -25.51
N ASN A 1158 -35.03 13.14 -26.33
CA ASN A 1158 -35.06 13.81 -27.63
C ASN A 1158 -35.00 15.34 -27.51
N GLN A 1159 -35.71 15.94 -26.55
CA GLN A 1159 -35.64 17.39 -26.30
C GLN A 1159 -34.23 17.82 -25.84
N ALA A 1160 -33.60 17.07 -24.92
CA ALA A 1160 -32.24 17.33 -24.50
C ALA A 1160 -31.22 17.20 -25.65
N LYS A 1161 -31.37 16.18 -26.51
CA LYS A 1161 -30.54 15.97 -27.70
C LYS A 1161 -30.72 17.08 -28.74
N GLN A 1162 -31.94 17.59 -28.93
CA GLN A 1162 -32.22 18.78 -29.76
C GLN A 1162 -31.56 20.04 -29.19
N LEU A 1163 -31.67 20.30 -27.89
CA LEU A 1163 -31.04 21.45 -27.24
C LEU A 1163 -29.50 21.41 -27.35
N GLN A 1164 -28.88 20.25 -27.10
CA GLN A 1164 -27.43 20.06 -27.27
C GLN A 1164 -26.97 20.26 -28.72
N GLN A 1165 -27.71 19.71 -29.68
CA GLN A 1165 -27.39 19.86 -31.09
C GLN A 1165 -27.56 21.32 -31.55
N GLN A 1166 -28.63 22.01 -31.13
CA GLN A 1166 -28.80 23.43 -31.44
C GLN A 1166 -27.73 24.32 -30.77
N ALA A 1167 -27.34 24.03 -29.52
CA ALA A 1167 -26.26 24.73 -28.82
C ALA A 1167 -24.90 24.58 -29.51
N LYS A 1168 -24.69 23.47 -30.21
CA LYS A 1168 -23.53 23.21 -31.07
C LYS A 1168 -23.65 23.93 -32.41
N ASP A 1169 -24.79 23.82 -33.09
CA ASP A 1169 -25.00 24.42 -34.41
C ASP A 1169 -24.99 25.95 -34.39
N ASP A 1170 -25.59 26.56 -33.36
CA ASP A 1170 -25.52 28.02 -33.14
C ASP A 1170 -24.07 28.49 -32.98
N LEU A 1171 -23.23 27.73 -32.24
CA LEU A 1171 -21.82 28.05 -32.05
C LEU A 1171 -20.96 27.79 -33.29
N GLU A 1172 -21.17 26.70 -34.02
CA GLU A 1172 -20.43 26.44 -35.27
C GLU A 1172 -20.81 27.45 -36.35
N LYS A 1173 -22.09 27.82 -36.49
CA LYS A 1173 -22.51 28.95 -37.33
C LYS A 1173 -21.85 30.25 -36.88
N ALA A 1174 -21.82 30.53 -35.57
CA ALA A 1174 -21.20 31.74 -35.06
C ALA A 1174 -19.71 31.83 -35.42
N LYS A 1175 -18.98 30.71 -35.31
CA LYS A 1175 -17.57 30.56 -35.72
C LYS A 1175 -17.37 30.71 -37.23
N GLN A 1176 -18.18 30.07 -38.07
CA GLN A 1176 -18.06 30.16 -39.54
C GLN A 1176 -18.18 31.60 -40.02
N GLU A 1177 -19.16 32.33 -39.49
CA GLU A 1177 -19.35 33.75 -39.79
C GLU A 1177 -18.21 34.62 -39.24
N VAL A 1178 -17.55 34.23 -38.13
CA VAL A 1178 -16.35 34.91 -37.61
C VAL A 1178 -15.09 34.56 -38.42
N GLU A 1179 -14.95 33.33 -38.89
CA GLU A 1179 -13.89 32.88 -39.78
C GLU A 1179 -13.94 33.66 -41.10
N ALA A 1180 -15.13 33.83 -41.69
CA ALA A 1180 -15.36 34.71 -42.83
C ALA A 1180 -14.96 36.17 -42.53
N MET A 1181 -15.27 36.72 -41.34
CA MET A 1181 -14.83 38.07 -40.94
C MET A 1181 -13.32 38.21 -40.72
N ILE A 1182 -12.58 37.12 -40.42
CA ILE A 1182 -11.12 37.13 -40.27
C ILE A 1182 -10.43 36.91 -41.63
N LEU A 1183 -11.03 36.12 -42.52
CA LEU A 1183 -10.62 36.03 -43.93
C LEU A 1183 -10.91 37.33 -44.69
N GLY A 1184 -12.03 37.98 -44.38
CA GLY A 1184 -12.54 39.13 -45.10
C GLY A 1184 -13.26 38.75 -46.38
N ASP A 1185 -13.97 37.62 -46.39
CA ASP A 1185 -15.02 37.38 -47.37
C ASP A 1185 -16.27 38.15 -46.88
N ASP A 1186 -16.71 39.17 -47.64
CA ASP A 1186 -17.82 40.09 -47.29
C ASP A 1186 -19.19 39.58 -47.79
#